data_AF-A0A510I4Y4-F1
#
_entry.id   AF-A0A510I4Y4-F1
#
_cell.length_a   1.000
_cell.length_b   1.000
_cell.length_c   1.000
_cell.angle_alpha   90.00
_cell.angle_beta   90.00
_cell.angle_gamma   90.00
#
_symmetry.space_group_name_H-M   'P 1'
#
loop_
_entity.id
_entity.type
_entity.pdbx_description
1 polymer ?
#
loop_
_entity_poly.entity_id
_entity_poly.type
_entity_poly.pdbx_seq_one_letter_code
_entity_poly.pdbx_strand_id
1 'polypeptide(L)'
;MDMVMNIKNQLSKKTIIATSVASVLLAGCGGGGDSSSSNSNQPEPQKNALVKSLSLSAGSSECSNGGLKVIAGYDDDNNGVLDDNEFVSNQIICHDGTGTTQDEGHEIFQQALVSIALIAKTDTRCDAGGQQVNIGIDKNSNSILDTNEIETSEVLCSIGGDFAPSAVINSITASPAVVAVGANTRLTATISNISPSDKITWKDAAGNTLETNANTPEQLEVTVGNTVGQEVFNLTVETTNDNGQTVTQNKEIIVTVAEAPSPTQSVVLDSKQVFLPDGFTTSALTGDVTGTIIYAKAISGSGGENALPTPNNTELAGFVAERASMQAGQSSEEILTSSVSAFASQVPGSVTQTSQTILSNGDINATYKLSLYSGKKLTELLDTLVNQVAVNKIGGVASSLVPAASETAQLEYQLDITVSYDPITDTAIITSTLVQSDKVSLYSDLIVSTTSESIQASKSATLTLHNDSFTAVDQTSSKADFLFVIDNSGSMAGEQQEISDLTQAFTDTISKAGVDFMVGTITTDSDVLRGQGFTNDITQIASDFKPGIYGSSRERGIYYSEKALSPGGTVELAGYPRPGASLSVVIMSDERSQYQRYSSDPAFDPKKNLFVDNGYRVYAIVTPSHASKSQYDDLAISTLGRTLNIQVTSEYHSFIKGMALDAGATSAGYKLTKAETKHILSSSINVLVNNQPIDRQTADGWQYYPLAESIVFTGSAIPNKGDNITVAYQYVEDVK
;
A
#
# COMPACT_ATOMS: atom_id res chain seq x y z
N MET A 1 -66.99 -26.39 -3.41
CA MET A 1 -67.62 -27.69 -3.15
C MET A 1 -66.80 -28.34 -2.05
N ASP A 2 -67.29 -28.16 -0.83
CA ASP A 2 -66.97 -28.72 0.49
C ASP A 2 -65.67 -29.52 0.71
N MET A 3 -64.88 -29.14 1.73
CA MET A 3 -65.05 -29.74 3.06
C MET A 3 -64.40 -28.89 4.17
N VAL A 4 -65.24 -28.50 5.12
CA VAL A 4 -64.89 -27.91 6.42
C VAL A 4 -64.52 -29.04 7.39
N MET A 5 -63.44 -28.90 8.16
CA MET A 5 -63.41 -29.45 9.52
C MET A 5 -62.53 -28.61 10.44
N ASN A 6 -63.14 -28.26 11.57
CA ASN A 6 -62.70 -27.37 12.63
C ASN A 6 -62.27 -28.22 13.85
N ILE A 7 -61.56 -27.59 14.80
CA ILE A 7 -61.60 -27.78 16.27
C ILE A 7 -60.28 -28.15 17.00
N LYS A 8 -59.72 -27.10 17.64
CA LYS A 8 -59.22 -26.92 19.03
C LYS A 8 -57.83 -27.42 19.50
N ASN A 9 -57.29 -26.53 20.36
CA ASN A 9 -56.48 -26.74 21.59
C ASN A 9 -54.96 -26.94 21.37
N GLN A 10 -54.02 -26.32 22.10
CA GLN A 10 -54.02 -25.62 23.40
C GLN A 10 -52.90 -24.55 23.48
N LEU A 11 -53.14 -23.53 24.29
CA LEU A 11 -52.12 -22.73 24.98
C LEU A 11 -51.55 -23.52 26.18
N SER A 12 -50.23 -23.53 26.38
CA SER A 12 -49.62 -23.32 27.71
C SER A 12 -48.10 -23.11 27.63
N LYS A 13 -47.69 -22.02 28.30
CA LYS A 13 -46.33 -21.63 28.70
C LYS A 13 -45.48 -22.80 29.24
N LYS A 14 -44.16 -22.73 29.02
CA LYS A 14 -43.14 -23.00 30.06
C LYS A 14 -41.77 -22.41 29.72
N THR A 15 -41.38 -21.47 30.57
CA THR A 15 -40.04 -20.92 30.84
C THR A 15 -39.08 -21.99 31.37
N ILE A 16 -37.83 -22.03 30.89
CA ILE A 16 -36.63 -22.57 31.57
C ILE A 16 -35.42 -21.77 31.04
N ILE A 17 -35.01 -20.67 31.70
CA ILE A 17 -33.92 -20.54 32.69
C ILE A 17 -32.56 -21.05 32.19
N ALA A 18 -31.69 -20.09 31.89
CA ALA A 18 -30.25 -20.22 31.72
C ALA A 18 -29.59 -20.75 33.01
N THR A 19 -28.56 -21.59 32.87
CA THR A 19 -27.65 -21.85 33.98
C THR A 19 -26.23 -22.06 33.45
N SER A 20 -25.38 -21.12 33.82
CA SER A 20 -23.92 -21.11 33.68
C SER A 20 -23.31 -22.25 34.48
N VAL A 21 -22.27 -22.90 33.94
CA VAL A 21 -21.39 -23.79 34.73
C VAL A 21 -19.95 -23.40 34.50
N ALA A 22 -19.38 -22.74 35.51
CA ALA A 22 -17.95 -22.65 35.76
C ALA A 22 -17.47 -23.97 36.39
N SER A 23 -16.32 -24.47 35.95
CA SER A 23 -15.68 -25.66 36.54
C SER A 23 -14.37 -25.29 37.20
N VAL A 24 -14.39 -25.23 38.53
CA VAL A 24 -13.22 -25.14 39.42
C VAL A 24 -12.83 -26.55 39.86
N LEU A 25 -11.53 -26.84 39.81
CA LEU A 25 -10.88 -28.09 40.19
C LEU A 25 -10.98 -28.35 41.71
N LEU A 26 -11.31 -29.59 42.09
CA LEU A 26 -11.28 -30.12 43.45
C LEU A 26 -10.14 -31.15 43.57
N ALA A 27 -9.27 -30.94 44.56
CA ALA A 27 -8.27 -31.90 45.01
C ALA A 27 -8.92 -33.07 45.77
N GLY A 28 -8.41 -34.28 45.56
CA GLY A 28 -8.80 -35.50 46.30
C GLY A 28 -7.63 -36.48 46.39
N CYS A 29 -7.23 -36.79 47.63
CA CYS A 29 -6.15 -37.69 48.03
C CYS A 29 -6.65 -39.15 48.12
N GLY A 30 -5.82 -40.13 47.72
CA GLY A 30 -6.03 -41.56 47.98
C GLY A 30 -5.05 -42.46 47.21
N GLY A 31 -4.01 -42.96 47.88
CA GLY A 31 -2.87 -43.66 47.26
C GLY A 31 -2.88 -45.19 47.32
N GLY A 32 -1.88 -45.77 46.64
CA GLY A 32 -1.32 -47.11 46.89
C GLY A 32 -0.70 -47.84 45.68
N GLY A 33 0.64 -47.84 45.55
CA GLY A 33 1.39 -49.05 45.12
C GLY A 33 2.28 -49.05 43.86
N ASP A 34 3.41 -48.34 43.92
CA ASP A 34 4.77 -48.61 43.38
C ASP A 34 5.14 -48.87 41.89
N SER A 35 6.08 -48.01 41.48
CA SER A 35 7.29 -48.23 40.67
C SER A 35 7.22 -48.12 39.13
N SER A 36 7.49 -46.93 38.60
CA SER A 36 8.81 -46.60 38.05
C SER A 36 8.82 -45.19 37.44
N SER A 37 9.94 -44.52 37.65
CA SER A 37 10.29 -43.17 37.25
C SER A 37 10.23 -42.93 35.74
N SER A 38 9.52 -41.89 35.32
CA SER A 38 9.90 -41.07 34.16
C SER A 38 9.55 -39.62 34.48
N ASN A 39 10.54 -38.94 35.05
CA ASN A 39 10.56 -37.49 35.11
C ASN A 39 10.86 -37.01 33.69
N SER A 40 9.82 -36.71 32.91
CA SER A 40 9.95 -36.00 31.63
C SER A 40 9.29 -34.64 31.76
N ASN A 41 9.94 -33.71 32.48
CA ASN A 41 9.88 -32.30 32.09
C ASN A 41 10.63 -32.20 30.76
N GLN A 42 9.99 -32.62 29.68
CA GLN A 42 10.32 -32.11 28.35
C GLN A 42 9.54 -30.81 28.20
N PRO A 43 10.14 -29.73 27.68
CA PRO A 43 9.37 -28.58 27.20
C PRO A 43 8.28 -29.11 26.27
N GLU A 44 7.02 -28.69 26.44
CA GLU A 44 6.02 -28.98 25.42
C GLU A 44 6.52 -28.43 24.07
N PRO A 45 6.35 -29.17 22.95
CA PRO A 45 6.73 -28.69 21.64
C PRO A 45 6.08 -27.32 21.39
N GLN A 46 6.84 -26.37 20.85
CA GLN A 46 6.25 -25.10 20.43
C GLN A 46 5.24 -25.38 19.32
N LYS A 47 4.02 -24.89 19.50
CA LYS A 47 2.96 -24.93 18.48
C LYS A 47 2.47 -23.52 18.25
N ASN A 48 2.58 -23.07 17.00
CA ASN A 48 2.12 -21.74 16.62
C ASN A 48 0.61 -21.79 16.46
N ALA A 49 -0.09 -20.86 17.10
CA ALA A 49 -1.49 -20.58 16.81
C ALA A 49 -1.58 -20.07 15.37
N LEU A 50 -2.21 -20.79 14.44
CA LEU A 50 -2.45 -20.32 13.07
C LEU A 50 -3.93 -20.01 12.86
N VAL A 51 -4.20 -19.12 11.91
CA VAL A 51 -5.54 -18.75 11.47
C VAL A 51 -5.56 -18.89 9.96
N LYS A 52 -6.67 -19.31 9.36
CA LYS A 52 -6.86 -19.44 7.92
C LYS A 52 -8.22 -18.86 7.56
N SER A 53 -8.25 -17.93 6.64
CA SER A 53 -9.50 -17.38 6.11
C SER A 53 -9.89 -18.09 4.80
N LEU A 54 -11.20 -18.26 4.61
CA LEU A 54 -11.79 -18.84 3.41
C LEU A 54 -13.00 -18.01 3.01
N SER A 55 -12.95 -17.40 1.83
CA SER A 55 -14.09 -16.70 1.24
C SER A 55 -15.18 -17.68 0.81
N LEU A 56 -16.41 -17.44 1.27
CA LEU A 56 -17.59 -18.21 0.93
C LEU A 56 -18.34 -17.53 -0.23
N SER A 57 -18.57 -18.28 -1.31
CA SER A 57 -19.35 -17.79 -2.45
C SER A 57 -20.84 -17.63 -2.11
N ALA A 58 -21.50 -16.68 -2.78
CA ALA A 58 -22.95 -16.54 -2.70
C ALA A 58 -23.68 -17.82 -3.15
N GLY A 59 -24.74 -18.20 -2.44
CA GLY A 59 -25.46 -19.45 -2.63
C GLY A 59 -24.83 -20.67 -1.94
N SER A 60 -23.76 -20.49 -1.14
CA SER A 60 -23.26 -21.55 -0.27
C SER A 60 -24.29 -21.95 0.79
N SER A 61 -24.28 -23.20 1.23
CA SER A 61 -25.20 -23.67 2.29
C SER A 61 -24.91 -23.05 3.66
N GLU A 62 -23.71 -22.50 3.85
CA GLU A 62 -23.26 -21.86 5.10
C GLU A 62 -23.63 -20.37 5.12
N CYS A 63 -23.47 -19.68 3.99
CA CYS A 63 -23.88 -18.28 3.80
C CYS A 63 -24.57 -18.08 2.45
N SER A 64 -25.88 -17.86 2.48
CA SER A 64 -26.70 -17.59 1.28
C SER A 64 -26.19 -16.41 0.47
N ASN A 65 -25.65 -15.40 1.15
CA ASN A 65 -25.19 -14.14 0.55
C ASN A 65 -23.65 -14.09 0.38
N GLY A 66 -22.98 -15.23 0.55
CA GLY A 66 -21.52 -15.28 0.67
C GLY A 66 -21.06 -14.74 2.02
N GLY A 67 -19.76 -14.81 2.28
CA GLY A 67 -19.19 -14.41 3.56
C GLY A 67 -17.76 -14.88 3.74
N LEU A 68 -17.31 -14.94 4.98
CA LEU A 68 -15.97 -15.38 5.35
C LEU A 68 -16.06 -16.48 6.40
N LYS A 69 -15.30 -17.56 6.19
CA LYS A 69 -15.05 -18.61 7.18
C LYS A 69 -13.62 -18.49 7.67
N VAL A 70 -13.45 -18.28 8.96
CA VAL A 70 -12.14 -18.22 9.61
C VAL A 70 -11.94 -19.50 10.41
N ILE A 71 -10.84 -20.20 10.20
CA ILE A 71 -10.47 -21.44 10.87
C ILE A 71 -9.22 -21.15 11.69
N ALA A 72 -9.20 -21.53 12.95
CA ALA A 72 -8.05 -21.34 13.83
C ALA A 72 -7.59 -22.67 14.41
N GLY A 73 -6.28 -22.83 14.62
CA GLY A 73 -5.69 -24.10 15.02
C GLY A 73 -4.22 -24.01 15.42
N TYR A 74 -3.58 -25.17 15.62
CA TYR A 74 -2.18 -25.25 16.04
C TYR A 74 -1.35 -26.00 15.00
N ASP A 75 -0.27 -25.36 14.52
CA ASP A 75 0.71 -25.98 13.63
C ASP A 75 1.50 -27.05 14.41
N ASP A 76 1.04 -28.30 14.29
CA ASP A 76 1.51 -29.43 15.08
C ASP A 76 2.80 -30.00 14.50
N ASP A 77 3.01 -29.87 13.19
CA ASP A 77 4.21 -30.35 12.49
C ASP A 77 5.24 -29.26 12.17
N ASN A 78 4.94 -27.99 12.51
CA ASN A 78 5.76 -26.80 12.30
C ASN A 78 6.07 -26.52 10.82
N ASN A 79 5.13 -26.83 9.92
CA ASN A 79 5.27 -26.59 8.49
C ASN A 79 4.79 -25.19 8.04
N GLY A 80 4.19 -24.40 8.95
CA GLY A 80 3.71 -23.03 8.70
C GLY A 80 2.35 -22.94 7.99
N VAL A 81 1.70 -24.07 7.73
CA VAL A 81 0.41 -24.19 7.08
C VAL A 81 -0.57 -24.83 8.04
N LEU A 82 -1.80 -24.33 8.12
CA LEU A 82 -2.84 -24.96 8.92
C LEU A 82 -3.53 -26.08 8.11
N ASP A 83 -3.16 -27.33 8.40
CA ASP A 83 -3.71 -28.54 7.80
C ASP A 83 -5.05 -28.95 8.42
N ASP A 84 -5.87 -29.73 7.71
CA ASP A 84 -7.23 -30.12 8.15
C ASP A 84 -7.26 -30.83 9.52
N ASN A 85 -6.15 -31.50 9.89
CA ASN A 85 -6.02 -32.20 11.17
C ASN A 85 -5.66 -31.28 12.34
N GLU A 86 -5.33 -30.02 12.07
CA GLU A 86 -4.83 -29.04 13.03
C GLU A 86 -5.90 -28.04 13.47
N PHE A 87 -7.12 -28.15 12.90
CA PHE A 87 -8.22 -27.24 13.17
C PHE A 87 -8.77 -27.40 14.59
N VAL A 88 -8.91 -26.28 15.31
CA VAL A 88 -9.43 -26.21 16.68
C VAL A 88 -10.78 -25.51 16.72
N SER A 89 -10.91 -24.38 16.04
CA SER A 89 -12.15 -23.61 15.95
C SER A 89 -12.40 -23.12 14.54
N ASN A 90 -13.66 -22.84 14.22
CA ASN A 90 -14.00 -22.06 13.03
C ASN A 90 -15.17 -21.13 13.32
N GLN A 91 -15.13 -19.95 12.72
CA GLN A 91 -16.15 -18.92 12.76
C GLN A 91 -16.59 -18.63 11.34
N ILE A 92 -17.88 -18.40 11.14
CA ILE A 92 -18.42 -18.00 9.85
C ILE A 92 -19.17 -16.70 10.06
N ILE A 93 -18.83 -15.71 9.26
CA ILE A 93 -19.58 -14.46 9.17
C ILE A 93 -20.12 -14.34 7.75
N CYS A 94 -21.44 -14.23 7.64
CA CYS A 94 -22.07 -14.03 6.36
C CYS A 94 -22.15 -12.54 6.06
N HIS A 95 -22.12 -12.19 4.79
CA HIS A 95 -22.55 -10.88 4.36
C HIS A 95 -23.98 -10.62 4.86
N ASP A 96 -24.23 -9.40 5.30
CA ASP A 96 -25.51 -9.01 5.89
C ASP A 96 -26.67 -9.11 4.89
N GLY A 97 -26.36 -9.07 3.58
CA GLY A 97 -27.35 -9.19 2.52
C GLY A 97 -28.35 -8.05 2.50
N THR A 98 -28.03 -6.90 3.11
CA THR A 98 -29.01 -5.83 3.27
C THR A 98 -28.44 -4.44 2.98
N GLY A 99 -28.67 -4.00 1.76
CA GLY A 99 -28.93 -2.59 1.45
C GLY A 99 -30.11 -2.51 0.49
N THR A 100 -31.34 -2.48 1.00
CA THR A 100 -32.48 -2.11 0.15
C THR A 100 -32.55 -0.58 0.07
N THR A 101 -32.03 -0.01 -1.00
CA THR A 101 -32.71 1.15 -1.61
C THR A 101 -33.35 0.69 -2.92
N GLN A 102 -34.35 1.42 -3.37
CA GLN A 102 -35.39 0.99 -4.32
C GLN A 102 -34.90 0.88 -5.78
N ASP A 103 -33.68 0.40 -6.02
CA ASP A 103 -33.10 0.30 -7.35
C ASP A 103 -32.85 -1.16 -7.74
N GLU A 104 -33.54 -1.59 -8.81
CA GLU A 104 -33.39 -2.91 -9.39
C GLU A 104 -31.98 -3.06 -10.00
N GLY A 105 -31.07 -3.78 -9.34
CA GLY A 105 -29.82 -4.17 -9.99
C GLY A 105 -28.75 -4.87 -9.15
N HIS A 106 -28.50 -4.44 -7.91
CA HIS A 106 -27.45 -5.01 -7.08
C HIS A 106 -27.83 -4.98 -5.59
N GLU A 107 -27.64 -6.12 -4.92
CA GLU A 107 -27.61 -6.17 -3.46
C GLU A 107 -26.30 -5.48 -3.02
N ILE A 108 -26.41 -4.33 -2.35
CA ILE A 108 -25.30 -3.76 -1.59
C ILE A 108 -25.07 -4.69 -0.41
N PHE A 109 -23.99 -5.47 -0.45
CA PHE A 109 -23.56 -6.32 0.64
C PHE A 109 -22.55 -5.55 1.46
N GLN A 110 -22.80 -5.39 2.76
CA GLN A 110 -21.71 -5.03 3.65
C GLN A 110 -20.78 -6.24 3.74
N GLN A 111 -19.50 -6.04 3.39
CA GLN A 111 -18.54 -7.13 3.26
C GLN A 111 -18.14 -7.66 4.63
N ALA A 112 -17.95 -8.97 4.73
CA ALA A 112 -17.49 -9.59 5.94
C ALA A 112 -15.95 -9.57 5.93
N LEU A 113 -15.36 -8.94 6.93
CA LEU A 113 -13.92 -8.76 7.04
C LEU A 113 -13.37 -9.51 8.25
N VAL A 114 -12.10 -9.88 8.15
CA VAL A 114 -11.29 -10.40 9.25
C VAL A 114 -10.09 -9.50 9.47
N SER A 115 -9.82 -9.22 10.73
CA SER A 115 -8.62 -8.54 11.19
C SER A 115 -7.90 -9.46 12.15
N ILE A 116 -6.60 -9.65 11.94
CA ILE A 116 -5.76 -10.50 12.78
C ILE A 116 -4.75 -9.60 13.48
N ALA A 117 -4.97 -9.37 14.78
CA ALA A 117 -4.04 -8.61 15.60
C ALA A 117 -3.08 -9.56 16.33
N LEU A 118 -1.78 -9.26 16.28
CA LEU A 118 -0.78 -10.07 16.98
C LEU A 118 -0.75 -9.73 18.47
N ILE A 119 -0.68 -10.76 19.31
CA ILE A 119 -0.53 -10.63 20.77
C ILE A 119 0.93 -10.89 21.11
N ALA A 120 1.63 -9.84 21.49
CA ALA A 120 3.02 -9.89 21.90
C ALA A 120 3.24 -10.92 23.03
N LYS A 121 4.37 -11.61 22.97
CA LYS A 121 4.91 -12.34 24.11
C LYS A 121 5.06 -11.39 25.30
N THR A 122 4.70 -11.84 26.50
CA THR A 122 4.54 -11.05 27.75
C THR A 122 3.25 -10.23 27.91
N ASP A 123 2.36 -10.24 26.91
CA ASP A 123 1.00 -9.75 27.11
C ASP A 123 0.24 -10.67 28.07
N THR A 124 -0.45 -10.09 29.04
CA THR A 124 -1.24 -10.82 30.06
C THR A 124 -2.31 -11.76 29.49
N ARG A 125 -2.70 -11.59 28.23
CA ARG A 125 -3.65 -12.46 27.52
C ARG A 125 -3.01 -13.78 27.09
N CYS A 126 -1.73 -13.76 26.68
CA CYS A 126 -1.00 -14.92 26.19
C CYS A 126 0.49 -14.82 26.57
N ASP A 127 0.93 -15.60 27.57
CA ASP A 127 2.31 -15.57 28.07
C ASP A 127 3.36 -15.90 26.99
N ALA A 128 3.01 -16.79 26.05
CA ALA A 128 3.85 -17.20 24.92
C ALA A 128 3.50 -16.45 23.61
N GLY A 129 2.75 -15.36 23.70
CA GLY A 129 2.19 -14.64 22.54
C GLY A 129 1.03 -15.39 21.88
N GLY A 130 0.44 -14.78 20.86
CA GLY A 130 -0.72 -15.34 20.16
C GLY A 130 -1.32 -14.41 19.11
N GLN A 131 -2.59 -14.63 18.80
CA GLN A 131 -3.39 -13.78 17.92
C GLN A 131 -4.72 -13.44 18.57
N GLN A 132 -5.22 -12.26 18.26
CA GLN A 132 -6.62 -11.90 18.41
C GLN A 132 -7.23 -11.80 17.01
N VAL A 133 -8.18 -12.68 16.74
CA VAL A 133 -8.97 -12.69 15.50
C VAL A 133 -10.22 -11.88 15.75
N ASN A 134 -10.38 -10.79 15.01
CA ASN A 134 -11.58 -9.97 15.01
C ASN A 134 -12.33 -10.20 13.70
N ILE A 135 -13.63 -10.41 13.80
CA ILE A 135 -14.49 -10.74 12.66
C ILE A 135 -15.70 -9.80 12.73
N GLY A 136 -16.04 -9.17 11.62
CA GLY A 136 -17.17 -8.24 11.56
C GLY A 136 -17.59 -7.89 10.14
N ILE A 137 -18.58 -7.01 10.06
CA ILE A 137 -19.17 -6.54 8.81
C ILE A 137 -18.75 -5.08 8.59
N ASP A 138 -18.14 -4.80 7.45
CA ASP A 138 -17.74 -3.47 6.99
C ASP A 138 -18.99 -2.64 6.66
N LYS A 139 -19.48 -1.91 7.66
CA LYS A 139 -20.74 -1.17 7.61
C LYS A 139 -20.61 0.11 6.79
N ASN A 140 -19.42 0.70 6.79
CA ASN A 140 -19.15 1.94 6.09
C ASN A 140 -18.48 1.72 4.71
N SER A 141 -18.27 0.46 4.32
CA SER A 141 -17.71 0.04 3.03
C SER A 141 -16.29 0.56 2.76
N ASN A 142 -15.52 0.84 3.82
CA ASN A 142 -14.17 1.39 3.70
C ASN A 142 -13.08 0.32 3.54
N SER A 143 -13.46 -0.96 3.45
CA SER A 143 -12.56 -2.13 3.31
C SER A 143 -11.57 -2.29 4.47
N ILE A 144 -11.90 -1.76 5.65
CA ILE A 144 -11.13 -1.84 6.89
C ILE A 144 -12.09 -2.23 8.00
N LEU A 145 -11.72 -3.21 8.84
CA LEU A 145 -12.57 -3.55 9.98
C LEU A 145 -12.37 -2.55 11.13
N ASP A 146 -13.25 -1.56 11.24
CA ASP A 146 -13.23 -0.58 12.31
C ASP A 146 -13.65 -1.18 13.67
N THR A 147 -13.22 -0.55 14.76
CA THR A 147 -13.54 -1.03 16.13
C THR A 147 -15.05 -1.15 16.41
N ASN A 148 -15.89 -0.34 15.75
CA ASN A 148 -17.35 -0.38 15.87
C ASN A 148 -18.03 -1.41 14.95
N GLU A 149 -17.25 -2.05 14.08
CA GLU A 149 -17.71 -3.02 13.09
C GLU A 149 -17.44 -4.47 13.52
N ILE A 150 -16.51 -4.66 14.47
CA ILE A 150 -16.20 -5.95 15.07
C ILE A 150 -17.44 -6.54 15.75
N GLU A 151 -17.85 -7.72 15.31
CA GLU A 151 -18.96 -8.47 15.90
C GLU A 151 -18.49 -9.54 16.88
N THR A 152 -17.39 -10.22 16.53
CA THR A 152 -16.81 -11.31 17.32
C THR A 152 -15.30 -11.15 17.41
N SER A 153 -14.75 -11.46 18.60
CA SER A 153 -13.30 -11.52 18.84
C SER A 153 -12.94 -12.85 19.50
N GLU A 154 -11.89 -13.51 19.01
CA GLU A 154 -11.36 -14.75 19.55
C GLU A 154 -9.85 -14.58 19.82
N VAL A 155 -9.39 -15.02 21.00
CA VAL A 155 -7.97 -15.00 21.37
C VAL A 155 -7.43 -16.41 21.28
N LEU A 156 -6.38 -16.60 20.47
CA LEU A 156 -5.67 -17.86 20.32
C LEU A 156 -4.21 -17.69 20.76
N CYS A 157 -3.87 -18.26 21.91
CA CYS A 157 -2.52 -18.22 22.44
C CYS A 157 -1.66 -19.33 21.82
N SER A 158 -0.43 -19.00 21.43
CA SER A 158 0.60 -20.00 21.13
C SER A 158 0.96 -20.77 22.41
N ILE A 159 1.41 -22.01 22.27
CA ILE A 159 1.80 -22.88 23.39
C ILE A 159 3.23 -23.39 23.22
N GLY A 160 3.93 -23.60 24.33
CA GLY A 160 5.32 -24.04 24.37
C GLY A 160 6.29 -22.97 24.90
N GLY A 161 7.45 -23.42 25.38
CA GLY A 161 8.43 -22.57 26.07
C GLY A 161 9.34 -21.78 25.14
N ASP A 162 9.84 -20.65 25.66
CA ASP A 162 10.82 -19.80 25.01
C ASP A 162 12.18 -20.48 24.89
N PHE A 163 12.56 -20.85 23.67
CA PHE A 163 13.96 -20.89 23.33
C PHE A 163 14.46 -19.45 23.17
N ALA A 164 15.64 -19.14 23.70
CA ALA A 164 16.37 -17.94 23.28
C ALA A 164 16.58 -18.06 21.76
N PRO A 165 16.07 -17.11 20.95
CA PRO A 165 16.18 -17.25 19.51
C PRO A 165 17.66 -17.19 19.11
N SER A 166 18.03 -17.95 18.07
CA SER A 166 19.36 -17.77 17.47
C SER A 166 19.47 -16.36 16.89
N ALA A 167 20.69 -15.84 16.72
CA ALA A 167 20.88 -14.55 16.09
C ALA A 167 20.28 -14.57 14.67
N VAL A 168 19.55 -13.52 14.28
CA VAL A 168 18.87 -13.42 12.98
C VAL A 168 19.31 -12.16 12.26
N ILE A 169 19.72 -12.27 10.99
CA ILE A 169 20.03 -11.10 10.15
C ILE A 169 18.73 -10.54 9.54
N ASN A 170 18.10 -9.58 10.21
CA ASN A 170 16.84 -8.97 9.78
C ASN A 170 16.99 -8.27 8.42
N SER A 171 18.06 -7.51 8.22
CA SER A 171 18.32 -6.81 6.95
C SER A 171 19.78 -6.42 6.82
N ILE A 172 20.21 -6.13 5.59
CA ILE A 172 21.46 -5.42 5.34
C ILE A 172 21.13 -4.18 4.50
N THR A 173 21.63 -3.01 4.91
CA THR A 173 21.46 -1.77 4.16
C THR A 173 22.78 -1.31 3.55
N ALA A 174 22.74 -0.78 2.33
CA ALA A 174 23.86 -0.07 1.71
C ALA A 174 23.50 1.38 1.45
N SER A 175 24.34 2.30 1.92
CA SER A 175 24.15 3.74 1.74
C SER A 175 25.47 4.41 1.33
N PRO A 176 25.62 4.81 0.04
CA PRO A 176 24.72 4.55 -1.09
C PRO A 176 24.87 3.10 -1.61
N ALA A 177 23.80 2.51 -2.14
CA ALA A 177 23.82 1.18 -2.76
C ALA A 177 24.36 1.18 -4.20
N VAL A 178 24.33 2.35 -4.82
CA VAL A 178 24.80 2.60 -6.18
C VAL A 178 25.84 3.70 -6.10
N VAL A 179 27.07 3.41 -6.49
CA VAL A 179 28.17 4.34 -6.32
C VAL A 179 29.09 4.40 -7.54
N ALA A 180 29.90 5.46 -7.61
CA ALA A 180 30.86 5.65 -8.66
C ALA A 180 32.07 4.72 -8.45
N VAL A 181 32.83 4.48 -9.52
CA VAL A 181 34.11 3.77 -9.45
C VAL A 181 35.02 4.41 -8.39
N GLY A 182 35.47 3.63 -7.42
CA GLY A 182 36.34 4.06 -6.33
C GLY A 182 35.67 4.90 -5.24
N ALA A 183 34.33 4.96 -5.20
CA ALA A 183 33.60 5.63 -4.14
C ALA A 183 33.41 4.72 -2.91
N ASN A 184 33.18 5.35 -1.76
CA ASN A 184 32.91 4.64 -0.52
C ASN A 184 31.41 4.39 -0.35
N THR A 185 31.07 3.24 0.21
CA THR A 185 29.73 2.93 0.72
C THR A 185 29.82 2.33 2.11
N ARG A 186 28.77 2.56 2.91
CA ARG A 186 28.60 1.94 4.22
C ARG A 186 27.58 0.82 4.11
N LEU A 187 27.99 -0.38 4.49
CA LEU A 187 27.11 -1.53 4.71
C LEU A 187 26.76 -1.61 6.20
N THR A 188 25.48 -1.75 6.52
CA THR A 188 25.01 -1.87 7.90
C THR A 188 24.10 -3.08 8.02
N ALA A 189 24.45 -4.02 8.89
CA ALA A 189 23.62 -5.17 9.21
C ALA A 189 22.72 -4.87 10.41
N THR A 190 21.44 -5.22 10.29
CA THR A 190 20.50 -5.26 11.41
C THR A 190 20.36 -6.70 11.87
N ILE A 191 20.77 -6.98 13.12
CA ILE A 191 20.82 -8.34 13.66
C ILE A 191 20.06 -8.39 15.00
N SER A 192 19.14 -9.33 15.13
CA SER A 192 18.39 -9.62 16.36
C SER A 192 19.03 -10.75 17.15
N ASN A 193 18.80 -10.76 18.46
CA ASN A 193 19.19 -11.85 19.38
C ASN A 193 20.69 -12.19 19.36
N ILE A 194 21.54 -11.20 19.06
CA ILE A 194 22.99 -11.40 19.06
C ILE A 194 23.53 -11.57 20.49
N SER A 195 24.26 -12.65 20.71
CA SER A 195 24.99 -12.90 21.96
C SER A 195 26.42 -12.35 21.87
N PRO A 196 27.05 -11.93 22.99
CA PRO A 196 28.48 -11.58 23.01
C PRO A 196 29.43 -12.70 22.54
N SER A 197 28.96 -13.95 22.50
CA SER A 197 29.71 -15.10 21.97
C SER A 197 29.60 -15.27 20.46
N ASP A 198 28.67 -14.56 19.81
CA ASP A 198 28.40 -14.72 18.39
C ASP A 198 29.44 -13.98 17.56
N LYS A 199 29.82 -14.60 16.44
CA LYS A 199 30.86 -14.05 15.58
C LYS A 199 30.23 -13.51 14.29
N ILE A 200 30.32 -12.19 14.11
CA ILE A 200 29.99 -11.51 12.87
C ILE A 200 31.23 -11.46 11.97
N THR A 201 31.10 -11.88 10.72
CA THR A 201 32.18 -11.87 9.74
C THR A 201 31.68 -11.37 8.40
N TRP A 202 32.30 -10.32 7.87
CA TRP A 202 32.10 -9.87 6.49
C TRP A 202 33.13 -10.50 5.57
N LYS A 203 32.71 -10.89 4.36
CA LYS A 203 33.57 -11.45 3.32
C LYS A 203 33.32 -10.77 1.98
N ASP A 204 34.37 -10.64 1.17
CA ASP A 204 34.25 -10.25 -0.24
C ASP A 204 33.75 -11.43 -1.12
N ALA A 205 33.52 -11.16 -2.40
CA ALA A 205 33.12 -12.17 -3.39
C ALA A 205 34.13 -13.32 -3.57
N ALA A 206 35.40 -13.12 -3.21
CA ALA A 206 36.43 -14.16 -3.23
C ALA A 206 36.49 -14.99 -1.92
N GLY A 207 35.64 -14.65 -0.94
CA GLY A 207 35.55 -15.31 0.36
C GLY A 207 36.58 -14.83 1.38
N ASN A 208 37.33 -13.77 1.10
CA ASN A 208 38.30 -13.20 2.04
C ASN A 208 37.58 -12.39 3.12
N THR A 209 37.98 -12.56 4.38
CA THR A 209 37.43 -11.79 5.50
C THR A 209 37.86 -10.32 5.41
N LEU A 210 36.89 -9.42 5.61
CA LEU A 210 37.09 -7.98 5.64
C LEU A 210 37.18 -7.49 7.09
N GLU A 211 38.08 -6.54 7.35
CA GLU A 211 38.24 -5.96 8.69
C GLU A 211 37.10 -4.98 9.00
N THR A 212 36.49 -5.15 10.17
CA THR A 212 35.49 -4.22 10.71
C THR A 212 36.00 -3.54 11.97
N ASN A 213 35.32 -2.45 12.36
CA ASN A 213 35.55 -1.84 13.65
C ASN A 213 35.08 -2.78 14.77
N ALA A 214 35.94 -3.09 15.73
CA ALA A 214 35.64 -4.00 16.83
C ALA A 214 34.44 -3.56 17.70
N ASN A 215 34.09 -2.28 17.71
CA ASN A 215 32.95 -1.75 18.47
C ASN A 215 31.64 -1.77 17.68
N THR A 216 31.69 -1.91 16.35
CA THR A 216 30.53 -1.93 15.46
C THR A 216 30.74 -2.99 14.37
N PRO A 217 30.90 -4.28 14.74
CA PRO A 217 31.19 -5.36 13.79
C PRO A 217 30.06 -5.57 12.75
N GLU A 218 28.86 -5.09 13.03
CA GLU A 218 27.70 -5.04 12.13
C GLU A 218 27.81 -3.98 11.03
N GLN A 219 28.79 -3.06 11.11
CA GLN A 219 29.05 -2.05 10.10
C GLN A 219 30.36 -2.30 9.35
N LEU A 220 30.32 -2.10 8.04
CA LEU A 220 31.49 -2.19 7.17
C LEU A 220 31.54 -0.99 6.22
N GLU A 221 32.64 -0.25 6.25
CA GLU A 221 32.95 0.75 5.21
C GLU A 221 33.83 0.10 4.14
N VAL A 222 33.40 0.16 2.88
CA VAL A 222 34.15 -0.36 1.73
C VAL A 222 34.28 0.69 0.64
N THR A 223 35.43 0.70 -0.02
CA THR A 223 35.62 1.38 -1.30
C THR A 223 35.40 0.35 -2.40
N VAL A 224 34.38 0.55 -3.25
CA VAL A 224 33.99 -0.42 -4.26
C VAL A 224 34.49 -0.04 -5.66
N GLY A 225 34.86 -1.07 -6.42
CA GLY A 225 35.07 -1.06 -7.86
C GLY A 225 36.23 -0.21 -8.37
N ASN A 226 37.16 -0.86 -9.09
CA ASN A 226 38.03 -0.18 -10.07
C ASN A 226 37.37 -0.08 -11.46
N THR A 227 36.25 -0.77 -11.68
CA THR A 227 35.47 -0.83 -12.92
C THR A 227 33.98 -0.90 -12.62
N VAL A 228 33.14 -0.56 -13.59
CA VAL A 228 31.68 -0.73 -13.55
C VAL A 228 31.32 -2.21 -13.37
N GLY A 229 30.28 -2.49 -12.59
CA GLY A 229 29.80 -3.84 -12.35
C GLY A 229 29.12 -3.98 -10.98
N GLN A 230 29.14 -5.19 -10.44
CA GLN A 230 28.57 -5.50 -9.14
C GLN A 230 29.63 -6.10 -8.24
N GLU A 231 29.68 -5.64 -6.99
CA GLU A 231 30.49 -6.23 -5.95
C GLU A 231 29.58 -6.88 -4.90
N VAL A 232 29.86 -8.15 -4.62
CA VAL A 232 29.08 -8.96 -3.67
C VAL A 232 29.84 -9.02 -2.35
N PHE A 233 29.13 -8.74 -1.27
CA PHE A 233 29.61 -8.86 0.10
C PHE A 233 28.74 -9.83 0.87
N ASN A 234 29.37 -10.74 1.60
CA ASN A 234 28.70 -11.79 2.34
C ASN A 234 28.87 -11.56 3.83
N LEU A 235 27.75 -11.43 4.55
CA LEU A 235 27.71 -11.34 5.99
C LEU A 235 27.40 -12.71 6.56
N THR A 236 28.27 -13.21 7.42
CA THR A 236 28.08 -14.45 8.16
C THR A 236 27.94 -14.15 9.66
N VAL A 237 26.91 -14.69 10.30
CA VAL A 237 26.75 -14.70 11.77
C VAL A 237 26.82 -16.15 12.24
N GLU A 238 27.84 -16.46 13.03
CA GLU A 238 28.03 -17.78 13.65
C GLU A 238 27.60 -17.72 15.12
N THR A 239 26.51 -18.39 15.45
CA THR A 239 25.99 -18.53 16.82
C THR A 239 26.33 -19.91 17.36
N THR A 240 26.91 -19.99 18.55
CA THR A 240 27.21 -21.28 19.21
C THR A 240 26.31 -21.45 20.43
N ASN A 241 25.50 -22.51 20.44
CA ASN A 241 24.61 -22.79 21.57
C ASN A 241 25.37 -23.36 22.78
N ASP A 242 24.68 -23.45 23.93
CA ASP A 242 25.25 -23.97 25.19
C ASP A 242 25.77 -25.42 25.09
N ASN A 243 25.34 -26.17 24.08
CA ASN A 243 25.77 -27.53 23.79
C ASN A 243 26.99 -27.60 22.84
N GLY A 244 27.55 -26.45 22.44
CA GLY A 244 28.70 -26.34 21.53
C GLY A 244 28.37 -26.59 20.06
N GLN A 245 27.10 -26.60 19.66
CA GLN A 245 26.70 -26.65 18.25
C GLN A 245 26.64 -25.24 17.67
N THR A 246 27.23 -25.06 16.49
CA THR A 246 27.25 -23.78 15.79
C THR A 246 26.18 -23.75 14.69
N VAL A 247 25.36 -22.69 14.67
CA VAL A 247 24.44 -22.34 13.60
C VAL A 247 25.01 -21.14 12.87
N THR A 248 25.06 -21.20 11.54
CA THR A 248 25.61 -20.13 10.71
C THR A 248 24.51 -19.54 9.85
N GLN A 249 24.23 -18.25 10.03
CA GLN A 249 23.42 -17.47 9.10
C GLN A 249 24.31 -16.77 8.08
N ASN A 250 23.84 -16.69 6.84
CA ASN A 250 24.51 -15.96 5.77
C ASN A 250 23.51 -15.07 5.05
N LYS A 251 23.90 -13.83 4.76
CA LYS A 251 23.11 -12.91 3.94
C LYS A 251 24.05 -12.10 3.06
N GLU A 252 23.72 -12.05 1.78
CA GLU A 252 24.53 -11.36 0.78
C GLU A 252 23.96 -9.96 0.54
N ILE A 253 24.83 -9.00 0.27
CA ILE A 253 24.46 -7.66 -0.22
C ILE A 253 25.29 -7.34 -1.46
N ILE A 254 24.64 -6.76 -2.46
CA ILE A 254 25.28 -6.33 -3.69
C ILE A 254 25.37 -4.81 -3.69
N VAL A 255 26.58 -4.30 -3.91
CA VAL A 255 26.82 -2.90 -4.22
C VAL A 255 27.02 -2.76 -5.71
N THR A 256 26.27 -1.87 -6.34
CA THR A 256 26.40 -1.61 -7.77
C THR A 256 27.38 -0.46 -8.00
N VAL A 257 28.39 -0.71 -8.82
CA VAL A 257 29.34 0.30 -9.29
C VAL A 257 28.92 0.74 -10.68
N ALA A 258 28.52 2.00 -10.81
CA ALA A 258 28.00 2.57 -12.05
C ALA A 258 28.77 3.84 -12.46
N GLU A 259 28.75 4.18 -13.74
CA GLU A 259 29.40 5.39 -14.28
C GLU A 259 28.73 6.69 -13.84
N ALA A 260 27.43 6.68 -13.54
CA ALA A 260 26.66 7.81 -13.03
C ALA A 260 25.71 7.34 -11.93
N PRO A 261 26.20 7.17 -10.69
CA PRO A 261 25.36 6.75 -9.57
C PRO A 261 24.37 7.86 -9.18
N SER A 262 23.15 7.46 -8.82
CA SER A 262 22.26 8.27 -7.98
C SER A 262 22.50 7.90 -6.51
N PRO A 263 22.38 8.82 -5.53
CA PRO A 263 22.43 8.50 -4.10
C PRO A 263 21.22 7.67 -3.67
N THR A 264 21.13 6.44 -4.16
CA THR A 264 20.09 5.47 -3.84
C THR A 264 20.53 4.65 -2.65
N GLN A 265 19.63 4.40 -1.70
CA GLN A 265 19.86 3.48 -0.59
C GLN A 265 19.22 2.12 -0.91
N SER A 266 19.84 1.01 -0.55
CA SER A 266 19.21 -0.32 -0.69
C SER A 266 19.02 -0.98 0.67
N VAL A 267 17.92 -1.73 0.77
CA VAL A 267 17.56 -2.60 1.90
C VAL A 267 17.44 -4.01 1.36
N VAL A 268 18.37 -4.88 1.72
CA VAL A 268 18.36 -6.30 1.34
C VAL A 268 17.62 -7.11 2.39
N LEU A 269 16.53 -7.74 1.95
CA LEU A 269 15.64 -8.61 2.73
C LEU A 269 15.98 -10.08 2.45
N ASP A 270 15.06 -11.03 2.62
CA ASP A 270 15.32 -12.48 2.50
C ASP A 270 15.09 -13.02 1.08
N SER A 271 14.25 -12.37 0.27
CA SER A 271 14.01 -12.72 -1.13
C SER A 271 14.31 -11.58 -2.10
N LYS A 272 14.16 -10.33 -1.66
CA LYS A 272 14.29 -9.13 -2.50
C LYS A 272 15.26 -8.11 -1.92
N GLN A 273 15.59 -7.12 -2.74
CA GLN A 273 16.17 -5.86 -2.30
C GLN A 273 15.24 -4.72 -2.72
N VAL A 274 15.08 -3.75 -1.82
CA VAL A 274 14.26 -2.55 -2.01
C VAL A 274 15.15 -1.32 -2.05
N PHE A 275 14.95 -0.45 -3.03
CA PHE A 275 15.77 0.72 -3.29
C PHE A 275 15.01 2.00 -2.97
N LEU A 276 15.48 2.71 -1.96
CA LEU A 276 14.90 3.94 -1.47
C LEU A 276 15.55 5.16 -2.15
N PRO A 277 14.79 6.24 -2.39
CA PRO A 277 15.34 7.49 -2.89
C PRO A 277 16.32 8.10 -1.86
N ASP A 278 17.14 9.06 -2.28
CA ASP A 278 17.82 9.94 -1.32
C ASP A 278 16.78 10.70 -0.49
N GLY A 279 17.17 11.10 0.71
CA GLY A 279 16.30 11.75 1.67
C GLY A 279 15.85 10.83 2.80
N PHE A 280 16.09 9.52 2.71
CA PHE A 280 15.92 8.60 3.84
C PHE A 280 17.22 8.33 4.60
N THR A 281 17.06 8.06 5.89
CA THR A 281 18.01 7.30 6.70
C THR A 281 17.33 6.02 7.18
N THR A 282 18.11 4.97 7.41
CA THR A 282 17.60 3.70 7.92
C THR A 282 18.00 3.50 9.37
N SER A 283 17.12 2.91 10.16
CA SER A 283 17.43 2.44 11.51
C SER A 283 17.18 0.95 11.66
N ALA A 284 17.96 0.32 12.54
CA ALA A 284 17.78 -1.06 12.91
C ALA A 284 16.34 -1.32 13.40
N LEU A 285 15.72 -2.34 12.81
CA LEU A 285 14.46 -2.93 13.24
C LEU A 285 14.74 -4.38 13.64
N THR A 286 14.74 -4.65 14.95
CA THR A 286 15.08 -5.98 15.50
C THR A 286 13.85 -6.65 16.10
N GLY A 287 13.97 -7.90 16.55
CA GLY A 287 12.85 -8.75 16.96
C GLY A 287 12.39 -9.69 15.85
N ASP A 288 11.12 -10.07 15.87
CA ASP A 288 10.52 -11.04 14.95
C ASP A 288 10.09 -10.41 13.61
N VAL A 289 11.03 -9.77 12.93
CA VAL A 289 10.79 -8.90 11.75
C VAL A 289 11.94 -9.06 10.75
N THR A 290 11.68 -9.05 9.44
CA THR A 290 12.73 -8.96 8.42
C THR A 290 12.57 -7.61 7.75
N GLY A 291 13.41 -6.63 8.11
CA GLY A 291 13.19 -5.27 7.62
C GLY A 291 14.06 -4.20 8.26
N THR A 292 13.68 -2.95 8.03
CA THR A 292 14.29 -1.75 8.61
C THR A 292 13.27 -0.64 8.74
N ILE A 293 13.48 0.27 9.69
CA ILE A 293 12.75 1.54 9.76
C ILE A 293 13.41 2.54 8.83
N ILE A 294 12.60 3.35 8.16
CA ILE A 294 13.05 4.46 7.33
C ILE A 294 12.58 5.78 7.95
N TYR A 295 13.45 6.78 8.00
CA TYR A 295 13.15 8.12 8.47
C TYR A 295 13.51 9.14 7.41
N ALA A 296 12.60 10.05 7.08
CA ALA A 296 12.97 11.15 6.21
C ALA A 296 13.92 12.10 6.94
N LYS A 297 14.96 12.55 6.25
CA LYS A 297 15.78 13.68 6.66
C LYS A 297 14.85 14.89 6.80
N ALA A 298 14.86 15.53 7.97
CA ALA A 298 14.01 16.68 8.22
C ALA A 298 14.31 17.79 7.21
N ILE A 299 13.29 18.22 6.45
CA ILE A 299 13.41 19.35 5.51
C ILE A 299 13.62 20.66 6.29
N SER A 300 13.17 20.70 7.55
CA SER A 300 13.34 21.82 8.49
C SER A 300 14.26 21.46 9.66
N GLY A 301 15.58 21.43 9.43
CA GLY A 301 16.60 21.44 10.49
C GLY A 301 17.57 20.25 10.50
N SER A 302 18.74 20.44 11.12
CA SER A 302 19.79 19.44 11.22
C SER A 302 19.52 18.45 12.38
N GLY A 303 19.06 17.24 12.06
CA GLY A 303 18.96 16.12 13.00
C GLY A 303 20.23 15.26 13.01
N GLY A 304 20.62 14.74 14.17
CA GLY A 304 21.74 13.80 14.32
C GLY A 304 21.28 12.34 14.22
N GLU A 305 22.14 11.49 13.66
CA GLU A 305 21.93 10.05 13.50
C GLU A 305 22.36 9.30 14.77
N ASN A 306 21.41 8.83 15.57
CA ASN A 306 21.67 7.83 16.61
C ASN A 306 20.64 6.71 16.46
N ALA A 307 21.06 5.47 16.73
CA ALA A 307 20.16 4.33 16.83
C ALA A 307 19.28 4.45 18.09
N LEU A 308 17.96 4.29 17.90
CA LEU A 308 16.90 4.20 18.91
C LEU A 308 17.15 5.07 20.15
N PRO A 309 17.08 6.40 19.95
CA PRO A 309 15.78 7.03 19.69
C PRO A 309 15.53 7.46 18.23
N THR A 310 14.26 7.62 17.87
CA THR A 310 13.83 8.28 16.62
C THR A 310 14.60 9.58 16.43
N PRO A 311 15.09 9.90 15.21
CA PRO A 311 15.83 11.14 14.97
C PRO A 311 15.02 12.38 15.37
N ASN A 312 15.72 13.40 15.87
CA ASN A 312 15.07 14.66 16.22
C ASN A 312 14.45 15.30 14.96
N ASN A 313 13.29 15.92 15.15
CA ASN A 313 12.47 16.56 14.10
C ASN A 313 12.01 15.63 12.98
N THR A 314 11.85 14.33 13.26
CA THR A 314 11.25 13.39 12.30
C THR A 314 9.79 13.76 12.04
N GLU A 315 9.46 14.09 10.80
CA GLU A 315 8.10 14.45 10.33
C GLU A 315 7.48 13.34 9.46
N LEU A 316 8.32 12.50 8.84
CA LEU A 316 7.93 11.31 8.09
C LEU A 316 8.81 10.14 8.53
N ALA A 317 8.17 9.00 8.77
CA ALA A 317 8.83 7.73 9.07
C ALA A 317 8.06 6.58 8.41
N GLY A 318 8.66 5.40 8.32
CA GLY A 318 8.03 4.25 7.71
C GLY A 318 8.84 2.99 7.92
N PHE A 319 8.52 1.93 7.19
CA PHE A 319 9.37 0.74 7.19
C PHE A 319 9.39 0.07 5.83
N VAL A 320 10.43 -0.73 5.65
CA VAL A 320 10.50 -1.75 4.60
C VAL A 320 10.57 -3.09 5.32
N ALA A 321 9.66 -3.99 5.00
CA ALA A 321 9.64 -5.33 5.59
C ALA A 321 9.33 -6.40 4.55
N GLU A 322 9.82 -7.60 4.82
CA GLU A 322 9.48 -8.84 4.15
C GLU A 322 8.88 -9.77 5.19
N ARG A 323 7.74 -10.38 4.87
CA ARG A 323 7.12 -11.42 5.69
C ARG A 323 6.35 -12.42 4.83
N ALA A 324 6.02 -13.58 5.38
CA ALA A 324 5.03 -14.45 4.77
C ALA A 324 3.64 -13.78 4.74
N SER A 325 2.68 -14.32 3.97
CA SER A 325 1.28 -13.83 4.05
C SER A 325 0.72 -13.89 5.48
N MET A 326 1.31 -14.71 6.36
CA MET A 326 0.82 -15.00 7.70
C MET A 326 -0.64 -15.47 7.71
N GLN A 327 -1.05 -16.13 6.61
CA GLN A 327 -2.43 -16.54 6.38
C GLN A 327 -3.44 -15.36 6.38
N ALA A 328 -2.94 -14.13 6.16
CA ALA A 328 -3.73 -12.91 6.07
C ALA A 328 -4.45 -12.77 4.70
N GLY A 329 -4.13 -13.62 3.72
CA GLY A 329 -4.73 -13.61 2.39
C GLY A 329 -3.91 -14.37 1.35
N GLN A 330 -4.48 -14.56 0.16
CA GLN A 330 -3.83 -15.17 -1.02
C GLN A 330 -3.52 -14.15 -2.12
N SER A 331 -3.77 -12.87 -1.89
CA SER A 331 -3.46 -11.78 -2.81
C SER A 331 -2.86 -10.58 -2.06
N SER A 332 -2.19 -9.69 -2.79
CA SER A 332 -1.72 -8.41 -2.25
C SER A 332 -2.85 -7.58 -1.61
N GLU A 333 -4.08 -7.68 -2.16
CA GLU A 333 -5.27 -6.97 -1.64
C GLU A 333 -5.70 -7.49 -0.29
N GLU A 334 -5.85 -8.81 -0.18
CA GLU A 334 -6.27 -9.44 1.06
C GLU A 334 -5.22 -9.21 2.16
N ILE A 335 -3.94 -9.34 1.82
CA ILE A 335 -2.84 -9.05 2.77
C ILE A 335 -2.87 -7.59 3.20
N LEU A 336 -3.03 -6.64 2.27
CA LEU A 336 -3.14 -5.22 2.60
C LEU A 336 -4.34 -4.94 3.52
N THR A 337 -5.54 -5.38 3.12
CA THR A 337 -6.79 -5.19 3.87
C THR A 337 -6.70 -5.79 5.27
N SER A 338 -6.21 -7.02 5.39
CA SER A 338 -6.03 -7.67 6.69
C SER A 338 -5.01 -6.94 7.57
N SER A 339 -3.87 -6.52 6.99
CA SER A 339 -2.82 -5.79 7.70
C SER A 339 -3.29 -4.42 8.21
N VAL A 340 -3.96 -3.65 7.36
CA VAL A 340 -4.45 -2.33 7.73
C VAL A 340 -5.63 -2.44 8.69
N SER A 341 -6.48 -3.46 8.55
CA SER A 341 -7.53 -3.75 9.54
C SER A 341 -6.96 -4.15 10.90
N ALA A 342 -5.86 -4.90 10.94
CA ALA A 342 -5.14 -5.22 12.18
C ALA A 342 -4.61 -3.95 12.84
N PHE A 343 -3.95 -3.11 12.06
CA PHE A 343 -3.46 -1.80 12.50
C PHE A 343 -4.60 -0.89 12.99
N ALA A 344 -5.65 -0.71 12.20
CA ALA A 344 -6.80 0.15 12.51
C ALA A 344 -7.50 -0.25 13.81
N SER A 345 -7.57 -1.55 14.11
CA SER A 345 -8.14 -2.06 15.37
C SER A 345 -7.38 -1.59 16.62
N GLN A 346 -6.11 -1.21 16.47
CA GLN A 346 -5.25 -0.70 17.55
C GLN A 346 -5.14 0.83 17.57
N VAL A 347 -5.65 1.51 16.53
CA VAL A 347 -5.59 2.97 16.42
C VAL A 347 -6.79 3.61 17.13
N PRO A 348 -6.58 4.54 18.08
CA PRO A 348 -7.66 5.22 18.78
C PRO A 348 -8.25 6.37 17.92
N GLY A 349 -8.93 6.01 16.84
CA GLY A 349 -9.46 6.95 15.85
C GLY A 349 -10.15 6.23 14.69
N SER A 350 -10.23 6.90 13.55
CA SER A 350 -10.60 6.30 12.27
C SER A 350 -9.38 6.16 11.36
N VAL A 351 -9.30 5.05 10.65
CA VAL A 351 -8.37 4.85 9.53
C VAL A 351 -9.23 4.76 8.28
N THR A 352 -9.11 5.73 7.38
CA THR A 352 -10.00 5.85 6.21
C THR A 352 -9.19 5.70 4.94
N GLN A 353 -9.52 4.71 4.11
CA GLN A 353 -8.88 4.55 2.80
C GLN A 353 -9.29 5.69 1.86
N THR A 354 -8.33 6.52 1.48
CA THR A 354 -8.54 7.67 0.58
C THR A 354 -8.26 7.35 -0.88
N SER A 355 -7.45 6.33 -1.16
CA SER A 355 -7.23 5.81 -2.51
C SER A 355 -6.69 4.38 -2.43
N GLN A 356 -6.93 3.63 -3.49
CA GLN A 356 -6.29 2.34 -3.76
C GLN A 356 -6.04 2.27 -5.25
N THR A 357 -4.90 1.73 -5.65
CA THR A 357 -4.67 1.34 -7.04
C THR A 357 -3.98 0.00 -7.12
N ILE A 358 -4.45 -0.82 -8.04
CA ILE A 358 -3.83 -2.09 -8.37
C ILE A 358 -2.87 -1.84 -9.51
N LEU A 359 -1.66 -2.35 -9.37
CA LEU A 359 -0.59 -2.15 -10.32
C LEU A 359 -0.57 -3.30 -11.32
N SER A 360 0.07 -3.09 -12.48
CA SER A 360 -0.01 -4.04 -13.59
C SER A 360 0.63 -5.41 -13.29
N ASN A 361 1.44 -5.50 -12.24
CA ASN A 361 2.04 -6.72 -11.71
C ASN A 361 1.22 -7.37 -10.57
N GLY A 362 0.09 -6.81 -10.18
CA GLY A 362 -0.74 -7.27 -9.06
C GLY A 362 -0.33 -6.73 -7.68
N ASP A 363 0.68 -5.86 -7.61
CA ASP A 363 0.99 -5.10 -6.40
C ASP A 363 -0.13 -4.10 -6.12
N ILE A 364 -0.30 -3.72 -4.86
CA ILE A 364 -1.33 -2.75 -4.49
C ILE A 364 -0.71 -1.63 -3.69
N ASN A 365 -1.03 -0.42 -4.12
CA ASN A 365 -0.72 0.81 -3.42
C ASN A 365 -2.03 1.40 -2.85
N ALA A 366 -2.01 1.80 -1.58
CA ALA A 366 -3.14 2.47 -0.97
C ALA A 366 -2.70 3.59 -0.03
N THR A 367 -3.49 4.65 0.00
CA THR A 367 -3.32 5.79 0.90
C THR A 367 -4.47 5.84 1.89
N TYR A 368 -4.14 5.94 3.16
CA TYR A 368 -5.07 6.02 4.28
C TYR A 368 -4.87 7.33 5.04
N LYS A 369 -5.98 7.96 5.42
CA LYS A 369 -6.00 9.09 6.35
C LYS A 369 -6.34 8.57 7.74
N LEU A 370 -5.50 8.89 8.72
CA LEU A 370 -5.71 8.58 10.12
C LEU A 370 -6.24 9.84 10.81
N SER A 371 -7.41 9.74 11.44
CA SER A 371 -8.00 10.81 12.24
C SER A 371 -8.20 10.33 13.68
N LEU A 372 -7.39 10.83 14.59
CA LEU A 372 -7.29 10.32 15.97
C LEU A 372 -8.19 11.09 16.92
N TYR A 373 -8.76 10.40 17.91
CA TYR A 373 -9.55 11.05 18.98
C TYR A 373 -8.69 11.83 19.96
N SER A 374 -7.41 11.47 20.06
CA SER A 374 -6.42 12.13 20.91
C SER A 374 -5.07 12.10 20.20
N GLY A 375 -4.27 13.16 20.40
CA GLY A 375 -2.99 13.28 19.70
C GLY A 375 -2.05 12.12 20.05
N LYS A 376 -1.40 11.54 19.02
CA LYS A 376 -0.33 10.54 19.16
C LYS A 376 0.94 11.04 18.50
N LYS A 377 2.10 10.59 19.00
CA LYS A 377 3.37 10.85 18.33
C LYS A 377 3.54 9.94 17.12
N LEU A 378 4.32 10.39 16.14
CA LEU A 378 4.63 9.63 14.94
C LEU A 378 5.23 8.26 15.29
N THR A 379 6.20 8.22 16.20
CA THR A 379 6.86 6.97 16.60
C THR A 379 5.93 5.99 17.30
N GLU A 380 4.96 6.45 18.08
CA GLU A 380 3.99 5.57 18.75
C GLU A 380 3.05 4.87 17.74
N LEU A 381 2.64 5.61 16.70
CA LEU A 381 1.84 5.05 15.61
C LEU A 381 2.66 4.10 14.74
N LEU A 382 3.92 4.47 14.43
CA LEU A 382 4.82 3.62 13.67
C LEU A 382 5.11 2.30 14.41
N ASP A 383 5.34 2.35 15.72
CA ASP A 383 5.54 1.15 16.55
C ASP A 383 4.31 0.23 16.49
N THR A 384 3.11 0.80 16.58
CA THR A 384 1.85 0.06 16.42
C THR A 384 1.75 -0.56 15.02
N LEU A 385 2.05 0.22 13.97
CA LEU A 385 1.99 -0.23 12.58
C LEU A 385 2.97 -1.39 12.32
N VAL A 386 4.22 -1.26 12.76
CA VAL A 386 5.25 -2.30 12.62
C VAL A 386 4.81 -3.59 13.30
N ASN A 387 4.29 -3.53 14.52
CA ASN A 387 3.85 -4.72 15.26
C ASN A 387 2.61 -5.39 14.66
N GLN A 388 1.78 -4.67 13.89
CA GLN A 388 0.61 -5.26 13.22
C GLN A 388 0.88 -5.70 11.77
N VAL A 389 1.86 -5.08 11.09
CA VAL A 389 2.04 -5.24 9.64
C VAL A 389 3.38 -5.87 9.26
N ALA A 390 4.45 -5.68 10.03
CA ALA A 390 5.81 -6.06 9.63
C ALA A 390 6.35 -7.33 10.31
N VAL A 391 5.68 -7.84 11.33
CA VAL A 391 6.12 -9.01 12.09
C VAL A 391 6.02 -10.27 11.23
N ASN A 392 6.96 -11.19 11.36
CA ASN A 392 7.08 -12.42 10.57
C ASN A 392 6.41 -13.62 11.21
N LYS A 393 6.16 -13.55 12.52
CA LYS A 393 5.65 -14.65 13.31
C LYS A 393 4.47 -14.22 14.15
N ILE A 394 3.55 -15.15 14.31
CA ILE A 394 2.41 -14.99 15.18
C ILE A 394 2.84 -14.81 16.64
N GLY A 395 2.33 -13.75 17.26
CA GLY A 395 2.71 -13.31 18.61
C GLY A 395 4.15 -12.82 18.71
N GLY A 396 4.83 -12.68 17.58
CA GLY A 396 6.15 -12.08 17.50
C GLY A 396 6.11 -10.60 17.85
N VAL A 397 7.26 -10.07 18.25
CA VAL A 397 7.38 -8.69 18.71
C VAL A 397 8.57 -8.04 18.03
N ALA A 398 8.33 -6.86 17.45
CA ALA A 398 9.40 -6.00 17.00
C ALA A 398 9.99 -5.21 18.17
N SER A 399 11.25 -4.82 18.06
CA SER A 399 11.90 -3.94 19.02
C SER A 399 11.13 -2.63 19.15
N SER A 400 10.73 -2.27 20.38
CA SER A 400 9.98 -1.05 20.63
C SER A 400 10.71 0.19 20.15
N LEU A 401 10.00 1.05 19.41
CA LEU A 401 10.54 2.32 18.95
C LEU A 401 10.45 3.37 20.05
N VAL A 402 11.51 4.17 20.21
CA VAL A 402 11.60 5.20 21.26
C VAL A 402 11.41 6.59 20.64
N PRO A 403 10.35 7.34 20.99
CA PRO A 403 10.07 8.63 20.39
C PRO A 403 11.15 9.67 20.74
N ALA A 404 11.45 10.55 19.79
CA ALA A 404 12.34 11.68 20.02
C ALA A 404 11.72 12.66 21.03
N ALA A 405 12.58 13.38 21.76
CA ALA A 405 12.13 14.44 22.64
C ALA A 405 11.44 15.60 21.88
N SER A 406 11.80 15.80 20.61
CA SER A 406 11.23 16.82 19.72
C SER A 406 9.86 16.45 19.15
N GLU A 407 9.44 15.17 19.23
CA GLU A 407 8.18 14.73 18.62
C GLU A 407 6.97 15.29 19.37
N THR A 408 6.08 15.93 18.62
CA THR A 408 4.79 16.44 19.07
C THR A 408 3.67 15.51 18.68
N ALA A 409 2.68 15.38 19.56
CA ALA A 409 1.48 14.61 19.27
C ALA A 409 0.60 15.34 18.25
N GLN A 410 0.17 14.65 17.19
CA GLN A 410 -0.75 15.16 16.17
C GLN A 410 -2.03 14.34 16.13
N LEU A 411 -3.09 14.93 15.59
CA LEU A 411 -4.40 14.29 15.43
C LEU A 411 -4.60 13.66 14.05
N GLU A 412 -3.84 14.09 13.05
CA GLU A 412 -4.00 13.65 11.67
C GLU A 412 -2.68 13.20 11.05
N TYR A 413 -2.71 12.02 10.44
CA TYR A 413 -1.60 11.45 9.70
C TYR A 413 -2.08 10.88 8.37
N GLN A 414 -1.17 10.76 7.41
CA GLN A 414 -1.35 9.97 6.20
C GLN A 414 -0.43 8.75 6.27
N LEU A 415 -0.99 7.58 5.99
CA LEU A 415 -0.28 6.31 5.80
C LEU A 415 -0.39 5.93 4.33
N ASP A 416 0.73 5.83 3.65
CA ASP A 416 0.82 5.20 2.33
C ASP A 416 1.50 3.84 2.51
N ILE A 417 0.93 2.80 1.91
CA ILE A 417 1.41 1.44 2.03
C ILE A 417 1.32 0.73 0.69
N THR A 418 2.36 -0.02 0.36
CA THR A 418 2.41 -0.86 -0.84
C THR A 418 2.70 -2.29 -0.44
N VAL A 419 1.92 -3.21 -0.98
CA VAL A 419 2.07 -4.65 -0.76
C VAL A 419 2.32 -5.33 -2.10
N SER A 420 3.43 -6.04 -2.19
CA SER A 420 3.78 -6.92 -3.30
C SER A 420 3.84 -8.35 -2.78
N TYR A 421 2.98 -9.24 -3.29
CA TYR A 421 2.87 -10.61 -2.83
C TYR A 421 3.17 -11.63 -3.94
N ASP A 422 4.10 -12.54 -3.68
CA ASP A 422 4.38 -13.71 -4.50
C ASP A 422 3.70 -14.95 -3.89
N PRO A 423 2.62 -15.48 -4.52
CA PRO A 423 1.90 -16.64 -4.01
C PRO A 423 2.67 -17.96 -4.17
N ILE A 424 3.74 -18.01 -4.99
CA ILE A 424 4.53 -19.23 -5.18
C ILE A 424 5.46 -19.44 -4.00
N THR A 425 6.07 -18.37 -3.50
CA THR A 425 7.02 -18.41 -2.38
C THR A 425 6.38 -18.03 -1.05
N ASP A 426 5.08 -17.68 -1.04
CA ASP A 426 4.37 -17.11 0.12
C ASP A 426 5.17 -15.94 0.73
N THR A 427 5.50 -14.95 -0.09
CA THR A 427 6.35 -13.83 0.34
C THR A 427 5.73 -12.49 -0.01
N ALA A 428 5.53 -11.66 1.01
CA ALA A 428 5.03 -10.29 0.89
C ALA A 428 6.13 -9.28 1.21
N ILE A 429 6.41 -8.39 0.26
CA ILE A 429 7.22 -7.19 0.47
C ILE A 429 6.27 -6.03 0.76
N ILE A 430 6.49 -5.36 1.89
CA ILE A 430 5.66 -4.26 2.36
C ILE A 430 6.54 -3.03 2.54
N THR A 431 6.19 -1.95 1.84
CA THR A 431 6.77 -0.62 2.07
C THR A 431 5.70 0.31 2.60
N SER A 432 6.06 1.17 3.55
CA SER A 432 5.13 2.16 4.08
C SER A 432 5.80 3.49 4.36
N THR A 433 5.00 4.55 4.30
CA THR A 433 5.34 5.89 4.80
C THR A 433 4.19 6.43 5.63
N LEU A 434 4.51 6.95 6.81
CA LEU A 434 3.61 7.58 7.75
C LEU A 434 4.09 9.02 7.99
N VAL A 435 3.23 9.99 7.70
CA VAL A 435 3.57 11.42 7.71
C VAL A 435 2.46 12.22 8.37
N GLN A 436 2.81 13.33 9.02
CA GLN A 436 1.82 14.28 9.54
C GLN A 436 1.03 14.89 8.37
N SER A 437 -0.30 14.98 8.46
CA SER A 437 -1.15 15.36 7.32
C SER A 437 -0.83 16.75 6.75
N ASP A 438 -0.41 17.70 7.59
CA ASP A 438 0.00 19.05 7.16
C ASP A 438 1.37 19.10 6.47
N LYS A 439 2.12 17.99 6.50
CA LYS A 439 3.47 17.84 5.91
C LYS A 439 3.48 16.97 4.65
N VAL A 440 2.37 16.34 4.28
CA VAL A 440 2.27 15.46 3.10
C VAL A 440 2.82 16.13 1.84
N SER A 441 2.48 17.40 1.60
CA SER A 441 2.93 18.13 0.42
C SER A 441 4.45 18.37 0.39
N LEU A 442 5.11 18.45 1.54
CA LEU A 442 6.56 18.63 1.65
C LEU A 442 7.33 17.34 1.36
N TYR A 443 6.73 16.19 1.61
CA TYR A 443 7.36 14.87 1.46
C TYR A 443 6.76 14.03 0.33
N SER A 444 5.91 14.61 -0.50
CA SER A 444 5.15 13.91 -1.56
C SER A 444 6.05 13.08 -2.48
N ASP A 445 7.24 13.57 -2.77
CA ASP A 445 8.29 12.94 -3.58
C ASP A 445 8.87 11.69 -2.91
N LEU A 446 9.18 11.73 -1.62
CA LEU A 446 9.58 10.55 -0.85
C LEU A 446 8.46 9.52 -0.75
N ILE A 447 7.21 9.97 -0.57
CA ILE A 447 6.02 9.11 -0.46
C ILE A 447 5.80 8.35 -1.79
N VAL A 448 5.65 9.08 -2.90
CA VAL A 448 5.37 8.48 -4.22
C VAL A 448 6.50 7.57 -4.67
N SER A 449 7.75 7.93 -4.38
CA SER A 449 8.90 7.09 -4.75
C SER A 449 9.01 5.83 -3.93
N THR A 450 8.70 5.85 -2.62
CA THR A 450 8.80 4.69 -1.72
C THR A 450 7.62 3.72 -1.84
N THR A 451 6.53 4.16 -2.44
CA THR A 451 5.29 3.39 -2.58
C THR A 451 4.99 3.01 -4.04
N SER A 452 6.03 3.06 -4.88
CA SER A 452 5.98 2.70 -6.30
C SER A 452 6.32 1.22 -6.54
N GLU A 453 5.68 0.55 -7.52
CA GLU A 453 6.05 -0.82 -7.98
C GLU A 453 7.52 -0.95 -8.43
N SER A 454 8.18 0.16 -8.73
CA SER A 454 9.45 0.19 -9.46
C SER A 454 10.68 0.37 -8.57
N ILE A 455 10.57 0.00 -7.29
CA ILE A 455 11.66 0.14 -6.30
C ILE A 455 12.25 -1.17 -5.82
N GLN A 456 11.77 -2.32 -6.29
CA GLN A 456 12.24 -3.62 -5.83
C GLN A 456 12.87 -4.44 -6.96
N ALA A 457 13.85 -5.27 -6.61
CA ALA A 457 14.46 -6.22 -7.54
C ALA A 457 14.87 -7.52 -6.83
N SER A 458 15.23 -8.53 -7.62
CA SER A 458 15.95 -9.70 -7.11
C SER A 458 17.24 -9.27 -6.41
N LYS A 459 17.66 -10.00 -5.38
CA LYS A 459 18.95 -9.78 -4.70
C LYS A 459 20.14 -9.81 -5.66
N SER A 460 20.07 -10.68 -6.67
CA SER A 460 21.12 -10.87 -7.67
C SER A 460 20.90 -10.03 -8.94
N ALA A 461 19.95 -9.10 -8.93
CA ALA A 461 19.61 -8.30 -10.10
C ALA A 461 20.82 -7.47 -10.54
N THR A 462 21.20 -7.57 -11.81
CA THR A 462 22.18 -6.68 -12.42
C THR A 462 21.53 -5.36 -12.80
N LEU A 463 22.07 -4.26 -12.26
CA LEU A 463 21.61 -2.90 -12.56
C LEU A 463 22.49 -2.28 -13.63
N THR A 464 21.87 -1.81 -14.70
CA THR A 464 22.57 -1.12 -15.79
C THR A 464 22.16 0.34 -15.85
N LEU A 465 23.14 1.22 -16.05
CA LEU A 465 22.92 2.65 -16.28
C LEU A 465 22.46 2.89 -17.72
N HIS A 466 21.46 3.75 -17.87
CA HIS A 466 21.03 4.27 -19.15
C HIS A 466 20.85 5.78 -19.08
N ASN A 467 21.14 6.45 -20.20
CA ASN A 467 20.89 7.88 -20.36
C ASN A 467 19.94 8.07 -21.54
N ASP A 468 18.80 8.68 -21.29
CA ASP A 468 17.95 9.24 -22.33
C ASP A 468 18.22 10.72 -22.50
N SER A 469 18.07 11.21 -23.73
CA SER A 469 18.14 12.62 -24.05
C SER A 469 16.91 13.03 -24.84
N PHE A 470 16.25 14.09 -24.40
CA PHE A 470 15.06 14.64 -25.02
C PHE A 470 15.27 16.11 -25.33
N THR A 471 14.58 16.59 -26.38
CA THR A 471 14.42 18.03 -26.61
C THR A 471 13.07 18.43 -26.04
N ALA A 472 13.08 19.40 -25.13
CA ALA A 472 11.88 19.88 -24.48
C ALA A 472 10.87 20.38 -25.52
N VAL A 473 9.63 19.92 -25.40
CA VAL A 473 8.51 20.40 -26.20
C VAL A 473 7.83 21.57 -25.47
N ASP A 474 6.95 22.28 -26.15
CA ASP A 474 6.14 23.31 -25.47
C ASP A 474 5.16 22.61 -24.53
N GLN A 475 5.35 22.76 -23.22
CA GLN A 475 4.56 22.08 -22.20
C GLN A 475 3.61 22.98 -21.45
N THR A 476 3.70 24.29 -21.66
CA THR A 476 2.87 25.27 -20.98
C THR A 476 1.77 25.75 -21.91
N SER A 477 0.55 25.35 -21.62
CA SER A 477 -0.62 25.94 -22.23
C SER A 477 -1.19 27.02 -21.32
N SER A 478 -1.44 28.21 -21.88
CA SER A 478 -2.29 29.22 -21.23
C SER A 478 -3.76 28.82 -21.16
N LYS A 479 -4.13 27.66 -21.74
CA LYS A 479 -5.48 27.12 -21.80
C LYS A 479 -5.57 25.69 -21.26
N ALA A 480 -6.62 25.39 -20.50
CA ALA A 480 -6.92 24.03 -20.07
C ALA A 480 -8.40 23.72 -20.30
N ASP A 481 -8.71 22.53 -20.78
CA ASP A 481 -10.06 22.05 -20.92
C ASP A 481 -10.27 20.83 -20.01
N PHE A 482 -11.47 20.72 -19.46
CA PHE A 482 -11.85 19.63 -18.58
C PHE A 482 -13.10 18.95 -19.09
N LEU A 483 -13.05 17.63 -19.20
CA LEU A 483 -14.21 16.80 -19.47
C LEU A 483 -14.56 16.01 -18.20
N PHE A 484 -15.66 16.37 -17.55
CA PHE A 484 -16.20 15.59 -16.44
C PHE A 484 -17.15 14.52 -16.97
N VAL A 485 -17.02 13.32 -16.44
CA VAL A 485 -17.73 12.11 -16.86
C VAL A 485 -18.35 11.56 -15.60
N ILE A 486 -19.59 11.97 -15.34
CA ILE A 486 -20.22 11.78 -14.03
C ILE A 486 -21.28 10.71 -14.14
N ASP A 487 -21.15 9.73 -13.26
CA ASP A 487 -22.13 8.70 -13.04
C ASP A 487 -23.46 9.29 -12.57
N ASN A 488 -24.51 8.91 -13.30
CA ASN A 488 -25.89 9.36 -13.13
C ASN A 488 -26.80 8.24 -12.60
N SER A 489 -26.23 7.21 -11.98
CA SER A 489 -26.94 6.14 -11.27
C SER A 489 -27.66 6.65 -10.01
N GLY A 490 -28.52 5.79 -9.45
CA GLY A 490 -29.36 6.05 -8.27
C GLY A 490 -28.59 6.50 -7.02
N SER A 491 -27.40 5.94 -6.82
CA SER A 491 -26.57 6.10 -5.62
C SER A 491 -25.77 7.41 -5.59
N MET A 492 -25.51 8.02 -6.75
CA MET A 492 -24.58 9.15 -6.92
C MET A 492 -25.10 10.51 -6.45
N ALA A 493 -26.26 10.58 -5.79
CA ALA A 493 -26.91 11.85 -5.45
C ALA A 493 -26.04 12.73 -4.54
N GLY A 494 -25.37 12.13 -3.55
CA GLY A 494 -24.56 12.86 -2.58
C GLY A 494 -23.27 13.35 -3.21
N GLU A 495 -22.61 12.49 -3.96
CA GLU A 495 -21.32 12.70 -4.59
C GLU A 495 -21.43 13.78 -5.69
N GLN A 496 -22.50 13.74 -6.51
CA GLN A 496 -22.84 14.80 -7.47
C GLN A 496 -23.05 16.17 -6.79
N GLN A 497 -23.66 16.17 -5.60
CA GLN A 497 -23.90 17.38 -4.83
C GLN A 497 -22.58 17.96 -4.29
N GLU A 498 -21.69 17.12 -3.74
CA GLU A 498 -20.40 17.54 -3.21
C GLU A 498 -19.51 18.16 -4.30
N ILE A 499 -19.37 17.51 -5.46
CA ILE A 499 -18.52 18.05 -6.52
C ILE A 499 -19.09 19.34 -7.13
N SER A 500 -20.42 19.45 -7.21
CA SER A 500 -21.11 20.69 -7.59
C SER A 500 -20.78 21.83 -6.63
N ASP A 501 -20.77 21.59 -5.32
CA ASP A 501 -20.50 22.63 -4.32
C ASP A 501 -19.04 23.12 -4.37
N LEU A 502 -18.13 22.29 -4.87
CA LEU A 502 -16.71 22.63 -5.06
C LEU A 502 -16.42 23.41 -6.35
N THR A 503 -17.41 23.63 -7.22
CA THR A 503 -17.21 24.34 -8.50
C THR A 503 -16.56 25.71 -8.34
N GLN A 504 -16.91 26.45 -7.27
CA GLN A 504 -16.30 27.75 -6.98
C GLN A 504 -14.82 27.60 -6.61
N ALA A 505 -14.48 26.67 -5.72
CA ALA A 505 -13.09 26.44 -5.29
C ALA A 505 -12.21 25.97 -6.45
N PHE A 506 -12.74 25.09 -7.30
CA PHE A 506 -12.11 24.66 -8.55
C PHE A 506 -11.81 25.85 -9.47
N THR A 507 -12.84 26.64 -9.79
CA THR A 507 -12.73 27.81 -10.66
C THR A 507 -11.74 28.84 -10.12
N ASP A 508 -11.78 29.10 -8.81
CA ASP A 508 -10.86 30.02 -8.13
C ASP A 508 -9.41 29.54 -8.22
N THR A 509 -9.17 28.24 -8.11
CA THR A 509 -7.82 27.66 -8.15
C THR A 509 -7.20 27.83 -9.53
N ILE A 510 -7.94 27.47 -10.59
CA ILE A 510 -7.45 27.59 -11.97
C ILE A 510 -7.30 29.06 -12.38
N SER A 511 -8.26 29.90 -12.02
CA SER A 511 -8.21 31.33 -12.34
C SER A 511 -7.01 32.02 -11.67
N LYS A 512 -6.64 31.62 -10.44
CA LYS A 512 -5.42 32.10 -9.75
C LYS A 512 -4.14 31.65 -10.44
N ALA A 513 -4.13 30.48 -11.08
CA ALA A 513 -3.01 30.02 -11.88
C ALA A 513 -2.88 30.76 -13.23
N GLY A 514 -3.86 31.61 -13.59
CA GLY A 514 -3.85 32.38 -14.84
C GLY A 514 -4.16 31.54 -16.09
N VAL A 515 -4.79 30.38 -15.92
CA VAL A 515 -5.13 29.45 -16.99
C VAL A 515 -6.55 29.75 -17.50
N ASP A 516 -6.71 30.01 -18.79
CA ASP A 516 -8.00 30.14 -19.47
C ASP A 516 -8.64 28.77 -19.62
N PHE A 517 -9.74 28.50 -18.92
CA PHE A 517 -10.32 27.16 -18.89
C PHE A 517 -11.76 27.06 -19.35
N MET A 518 -12.12 25.86 -19.82
CA MET A 518 -13.49 25.47 -20.13
C MET A 518 -13.79 24.08 -19.58
N VAL A 519 -15.02 23.88 -19.11
CA VAL A 519 -15.49 22.62 -18.54
C VAL A 519 -16.68 22.12 -19.34
N GLY A 520 -16.58 20.90 -19.86
CA GLY A 520 -17.70 20.14 -20.41
C GLY A 520 -18.03 18.96 -19.52
N THR A 521 -19.30 18.59 -19.47
CA THR A 521 -19.76 17.43 -18.69
C THR A 521 -20.56 16.49 -19.57
N ILE A 522 -20.24 15.21 -19.50
CA ILE A 522 -21.02 14.09 -20.04
C ILE A 522 -21.36 13.12 -18.91
N THR A 523 -22.13 12.08 -19.20
CA THR A 523 -22.39 10.99 -18.26
C THR A 523 -21.66 9.73 -18.67
N THR A 524 -21.48 8.84 -17.73
CA THR A 524 -20.94 7.48 -17.91
C THR A 524 -21.81 6.57 -18.79
N ASP A 525 -23.01 7.00 -19.16
CA ASP A 525 -23.95 6.29 -20.03
C ASP A 525 -24.28 7.02 -21.35
N SER A 526 -23.69 8.19 -21.59
CA SER A 526 -23.95 9.03 -22.77
C SER A 526 -22.77 9.93 -23.11
N ASP A 527 -22.43 10.02 -24.39
CA ASP A 527 -21.45 10.97 -24.91
C ASP A 527 -22.04 12.38 -25.08
N VAL A 528 -23.33 12.60 -24.82
CA VAL A 528 -23.96 13.91 -25.04
C VAL A 528 -23.52 14.95 -24.01
N LEU A 529 -22.93 16.04 -24.49
CA LEU A 529 -22.57 17.21 -23.66
C LEU A 529 -23.81 17.80 -22.99
N ARG A 530 -23.69 18.03 -21.68
CA ARG A 530 -24.73 18.62 -20.84
C ARG A 530 -24.81 20.14 -20.98
N GLY A 531 -25.95 20.69 -20.54
CA GLY A 531 -26.15 22.13 -20.46
C GLY A 531 -25.98 22.82 -21.82
N GLN A 532 -25.07 23.79 -21.86
CA GLN A 532 -24.69 24.51 -23.08
C GLN A 532 -23.39 23.96 -23.71
N GLY A 533 -22.93 22.80 -23.27
CA GLY A 533 -21.63 22.23 -23.63
C GLY A 533 -20.51 22.77 -22.74
N PHE A 534 -19.35 23.02 -23.34
CA PHE A 534 -18.22 23.57 -22.61
C PHE A 534 -18.46 25.02 -22.19
N THR A 535 -18.23 25.30 -20.91
CA THR A 535 -18.49 26.62 -20.30
C THR A 535 -17.47 26.93 -19.20
N ASN A 536 -17.37 28.21 -18.83
CA ASN A 536 -16.68 28.67 -17.62
C ASN A 536 -17.62 29.40 -16.65
N ASP A 537 -18.94 29.37 -16.92
CA ASP A 537 -19.95 29.89 -16.02
C ASP A 537 -20.15 28.95 -14.82
N ILE A 538 -19.81 29.43 -13.63
CA ILE A 538 -19.81 28.65 -12.39
C ILE A 538 -21.19 28.05 -12.09
N THR A 539 -22.27 28.79 -12.39
CA THR A 539 -23.64 28.32 -12.12
C THR A 539 -24.01 27.19 -13.07
N GLN A 540 -23.65 27.32 -14.35
CA GLN A 540 -23.86 26.29 -15.35
C GLN A 540 -23.03 25.03 -15.06
N ILE A 541 -21.74 25.17 -14.72
CA ILE A 541 -20.88 24.03 -14.36
C ILE A 541 -21.45 23.28 -13.15
N ALA A 542 -21.82 24.00 -12.08
CA ALA A 542 -22.40 23.39 -10.89
C ALA A 542 -23.72 22.65 -11.22
N SER A 543 -24.53 23.20 -12.14
CA SER A 543 -25.72 22.52 -12.64
C SER A 543 -25.40 21.29 -13.51
N ASP A 544 -24.35 21.36 -14.31
CA ASP A 544 -23.96 20.27 -15.22
C ASP A 544 -23.35 19.10 -14.45
N PHE A 545 -22.70 19.35 -13.32
CA PHE A 545 -22.20 18.33 -12.39
C PHE A 545 -23.29 17.53 -11.68
N LYS A 546 -24.57 17.92 -11.84
CA LYS A 546 -25.74 17.18 -11.34
C LYS A 546 -26.53 16.60 -12.50
N PRO A 547 -26.05 15.52 -13.14
CA PRO A 547 -26.81 14.85 -14.19
C PRO A 547 -28.16 14.27 -13.73
N GLY A 548 -28.34 14.13 -12.41
CA GLY A 548 -29.47 13.42 -11.84
C GLY A 548 -29.12 11.95 -11.66
N ILE A 549 -30.10 11.18 -11.17
CA ILE A 549 -29.91 9.81 -10.68
C ILE A 549 -30.76 8.77 -11.44
N TYR A 550 -31.26 9.15 -12.62
CA TYR A 550 -32.13 8.31 -13.45
C TYR A 550 -31.40 7.71 -14.65
N GLY A 551 -30.07 7.65 -14.57
CA GLY A 551 -29.18 7.09 -15.57
C GLY A 551 -29.22 5.57 -15.63
N SER A 552 -28.32 5.05 -16.45
CA SER A 552 -28.05 3.61 -16.47
C SER A 552 -27.46 3.15 -15.13
N SER A 553 -27.65 1.87 -14.79
CA SER A 553 -26.85 1.12 -13.80
C SER A 553 -25.69 0.37 -14.48
N ARG A 554 -25.15 0.98 -15.54
CA ARG A 554 -24.15 0.32 -16.41
C ARG A 554 -23.14 1.34 -16.85
N GLU A 555 -22.15 1.50 -15.98
CA GLU A 555 -21.20 2.59 -16.09
C GLU A 555 -20.11 2.27 -17.09
N ARG A 556 -19.99 3.11 -18.11
CA ARG A 556 -19.04 2.98 -19.21
C ARG A 556 -18.32 4.30 -19.44
N GLY A 557 -17.88 4.94 -18.35
CA GLY A 557 -17.23 6.26 -18.38
C GLY A 557 -16.09 6.35 -19.39
N ILE A 558 -15.19 5.35 -19.42
CA ILE A 558 -14.07 5.30 -20.39
C ILE A 558 -14.59 5.29 -21.82
N TYR A 559 -15.53 4.38 -22.13
CA TYR A 559 -16.06 4.23 -23.48
C TYR A 559 -16.77 5.49 -23.99
N TYR A 560 -17.62 6.12 -23.17
CA TYR A 560 -18.32 7.34 -23.60
C TYR A 560 -17.39 8.54 -23.67
N SER A 561 -16.34 8.58 -22.86
CA SER A 561 -15.26 9.58 -22.99
C SER A 561 -14.52 9.41 -24.31
N GLU A 562 -14.10 8.18 -24.65
CA GLU A 562 -13.46 7.89 -25.94
C GLU A 562 -14.38 8.24 -27.10
N LYS A 563 -15.66 7.86 -27.03
CA LYS A 563 -16.65 8.16 -28.06
C LYS A 563 -16.86 9.67 -28.22
N ALA A 564 -16.92 10.43 -27.13
CA ALA A 564 -17.10 11.87 -27.16
C ALA A 564 -15.87 12.60 -27.74
N LEU A 565 -14.66 12.11 -27.44
CA LEU A 565 -13.38 12.68 -27.85
C LEU A 565 -12.89 12.22 -29.22
N SER A 566 -13.39 11.10 -29.72
CA SER A 566 -13.05 10.56 -31.04
C SER A 566 -13.59 11.45 -32.17
N PRO A 567 -13.04 11.34 -33.40
CA PRO A 567 -13.55 12.09 -34.55
C PRO A 567 -15.06 11.89 -34.76
N GLY A 568 -15.82 12.99 -34.84
CA GLY A 568 -17.29 12.97 -34.94
C GLY A 568 -18.02 12.78 -33.60
N GLY A 569 -17.28 12.66 -32.49
CA GLY A 569 -17.80 12.68 -31.14
C GLY A 569 -18.26 14.07 -30.72
N THR A 570 -19.10 14.16 -29.70
CA THR A 570 -19.73 15.41 -29.26
C THR A 570 -18.74 16.47 -28.77
N VAL A 571 -17.65 16.06 -28.11
CA VAL A 571 -16.60 16.95 -27.60
C VAL A 571 -15.75 17.46 -28.75
N GLU A 572 -15.40 16.58 -29.69
CA GLU A 572 -14.67 16.94 -30.92
C GLU A 572 -15.51 17.90 -31.78
N LEU A 573 -16.80 17.61 -31.99
CA LEU A 573 -17.73 18.47 -32.73
C LEU A 573 -17.96 19.83 -32.05
N ALA A 574 -17.82 19.90 -30.72
CA ALA A 574 -17.84 21.16 -29.99
C ALA A 574 -16.54 21.98 -30.14
N GLY A 575 -15.51 21.42 -30.78
CA GLY A 575 -14.22 22.07 -31.03
C GLY A 575 -13.23 21.91 -29.88
N TYR A 576 -13.33 20.83 -29.10
CA TYR A 576 -12.50 20.56 -27.94
C TYR A 576 -11.61 19.30 -28.12
N PRO A 577 -10.40 19.28 -27.54
CA PRO A 577 -9.79 20.40 -26.81
C PRO A 577 -9.49 21.59 -27.72
N ARG A 578 -9.60 22.80 -27.17
CA ARG A 578 -9.31 24.04 -27.89
C ARG A 578 -7.87 23.99 -28.39
N PRO A 579 -7.56 24.58 -29.55
CA PRO A 579 -6.20 24.59 -30.06
C PRO A 579 -5.20 25.13 -29.03
N GLY A 580 -4.19 24.31 -28.71
CA GLY A 580 -3.15 24.59 -27.73
C GLY A 580 -3.53 24.30 -26.28
N ALA A 581 -4.78 23.93 -25.97
CA ALA A 581 -5.20 23.61 -24.60
C ALA A 581 -4.78 22.20 -24.18
N SER A 582 -4.39 22.03 -22.92
CA SER A 582 -4.31 20.71 -22.28
C SER A 582 -5.72 20.18 -22.01
N LEU A 583 -5.96 18.87 -22.11
CA LEU A 583 -7.23 18.26 -21.72
C LEU A 583 -7.05 17.32 -20.54
N SER A 584 -7.88 17.52 -19.50
CA SER A 584 -8.04 16.59 -18.40
C SER A 584 -9.44 15.96 -18.44
N VAL A 585 -9.51 14.65 -18.22
CA VAL A 585 -10.77 13.90 -18.13
C VAL A 585 -10.95 13.46 -16.68
N VAL A 586 -12.11 13.74 -16.08
CA VAL A 586 -12.42 13.37 -14.70
C VAL A 586 -13.55 12.39 -14.72
N ILE A 587 -13.27 11.13 -14.39
CA ILE A 587 -14.26 10.06 -14.38
C ILE A 587 -14.66 9.79 -12.95
N MET A 588 -15.96 9.81 -12.69
CA MET A 588 -16.52 9.69 -11.35
C MET A 588 -17.66 8.68 -11.37
N SER A 589 -17.50 7.57 -10.64
CA SER A 589 -18.48 6.48 -10.59
C SER A 589 -18.27 5.63 -9.35
N ASP A 590 -19.36 5.30 -8.65
CA ASP A 590 -19.33 4.37 -7.52
C ASP A 590 -19.48 2.91 -7.97
N GLU A 591 -19.73 2.66 -9.27
CA GLU A 591 -19.78 1.33 -9.86
C GLU A 591 -18.47 0.92 -10.58
N ARG A 592 -18.33 -0.38 -10.82
CA ARG A 592 -17.25 -0.92 -11.67
C ARG A 592 -17.39 -0.48 -13.12
N SER A 593 -16.26 -0.30 -13.81
CA SER A 593 -16.25 -0.12 -15.27
C SER A 593 -16.84 -1.34 -15.98
N GLN A 594 -17.83 -1.12 -16.85
CA GLN A 594 -18.45 -2.16 -17.68
C GLN A 594 -18.05 -2.07 -19.16
N TYR A 595 -16.82 -1.58 -19.45
CA TYR A 595 -16.32 -1.31 -20.81
C TYR A 595 -16.52 -2.49 -21.79
N GLN A 596 -16.11 -3.70 -21.41
CA GLN A 596 -15.98 -4.85 -22.32
C GLN A 596 -17.30 -5.52 -22.72
N ARG A 597 -18.43 -5.18 -22.09
CA ARG A 597 -19.67 -5.97 -22.27
C ARG A 597 -20.32 -5.77 -23.65
N TYR A 598 -19.95 -4.73 -24.42
CA TYR A 598 -20.56 -4.41 -25.73
C TYR A 598 -19.66 -3.72 -26.76
N SER A 599 -18.35 -3.55 -26.53
CA SER A 599 -17.44 -3.21 -27.64
C SER A 599 -17.12 -4.50 -28.43
N SER A 600 -16.98 -4.41 -29.75
CA SER A 600 -16.43 -5.52 -30.56
C SER A 600 -14.90 -5.59 -30.47
N ASP A 601 -14.30 -4.79 -29.59
CA ASP A 601 -12.86 -4.61 -29.37
C ASP A 601 -12.31 -5.60 -28.33
N PRO A 602 -10.99 -5.84 -28.29
CA PRO A 602 -10.38 -6.54 -27.17
C PRO A 602 -10.60 -5.75 -25.87
N ALA A 603 -10.31 -6.40 -24.75
CA ALA A 603 -10.24 -5.74 -23.44
C ALA A 603 -9.58 -4.35 -23.53
N PHE A 604 -10.19 -3.31 -22.96
CA PHE A 604 -9.56 -1.99 -22.90
C PHE A 604 -8.17 -2.10 -22.28
N ASP A 605 -7.18 -1.55 -22.97
CA ASP A 605 -5.79 -1.52 -22.54
C ASP A 605 -5.48 -0.12 -21.96
N PRO A 606 -5.29 0.02 -20.64
CA PRO A 606 -4.95 1.30 -20.02
C PRO A 606 -3.67 1.93 -20.60
N LYS A 607 -2.78 1.15 -21.23
CA LYS A 607 -1.52 1.64 -21.81
C LYS A 607 -1.62 1.98 -23.29
N LYS A 608 -2.69 1.59 -23.98
CA LYS A 608 -2.88 1.78 -25.43
C LYS A 608 -4.30 2.23 -25.74
N ASN A 609 -4.52 3.54 -25.68
CA ASN A 609 -5.83 4.15 -25.86
C ASN A 609 -5.71 5.62 -26.28
N LEU A 610 -6.85 6.22 -26.62
CA LEU A 610 -6.95 7.61 -27.06
C LEU A 610 -6.37 8.61 -26.04
N PHE A 611 -6.51 8.34 -24.75
CA PHE A 611 -6.05 9.26 -23.69
C PHE A 611 -4.53 9.30 -23.66
N VAL A 612 -3.88 8.13 -23.66
CA VAL A 612 -2.41 8.02 -23.72
C VAL A 612 -1.88 8.61 -25.03
N ASP A 613 -2.50 8.25 -26.17
CA ASP A 613 -2.04 8.67 -27.50
C ASP A 613 -2.09 10.20 -27.71
N ASN A 614 -3.08 10.87 -27.12
CA ASN A 614 -3.24 12.32 -27.21
C ASN A 614 -2.69 13.08 -25.99
N GLY A 615 -2.10 12.39 -25.00
CA GLY A 615 -1.61 13.00 -23.77
C GLY A 615 -2.71 13.63 -22.91
N TYR A 616 -3.92 13.07 -22.92
CA TYR A 616 -5.01 13.50 -22.05
C TYR A 616 -4.85 12.87 -20.68
N ARG A 617 -4.84 13.70 -19.63
CA ARG A 617 -4.68 13.23 -18.25
C ARG A 617 -6.04 12.78 -17.70
N VAL A 618 -6.11 11.59 -17.12
CA VAL A 618 -7.35 11.05 -16.53
C VAL A 618 -7.26 11.06 -15.02
N TYR A 619 -8.27 11.61 -14.35
CA TYR A 619 -8.47 11.54 -12.91
C TYR A 619 -9.66 10.63 -12.63
N ALA A 620 -9.54 9.75 -11.66
CA ALA A 620 -10.60 8.82 -11.30
C ALA A 620 -11.06 9.04 -9.84
N ILE A 621 -12.34 9.31 -9.66
CA ILE A 621 -12.99 9.36 -8.34
C ILE A 621 -13.92 8.15 -8.29
N VAL A 622 -13.43 7.04 -7.72
CA VAL A 622 -14.06 5.72 -7.84
C VAL A 622 -14.01 4.93 -6.54
N THR A 623 -14.86 3.92 -6.40
CA THR A 623 -14.87 3.04 -5.22
C THR A 623 -13.63 2.13 -5.21
N PRO A 624 -12.78 2.14 -4.16
CA PRO A 624 -11.57 1.33 -4.09
C PRO A 624 -11.78 -0.18 -4.22
N SER A 625 -12.88 -0.72 -3.67
CA SER A 625 -13.22 -2.15 -3.78
C SER A 625 -13.50 -2.60 -5.22
N HIS A 626 -13.66 -1.66 -6.15
CA HIS A 626 -13.77 -1.93 -7.57
C HIS A 626 -12.43 -1.88 -8.30
N ALA A 627 -11.31 -1.48 -7.69
CA ALA A 627 -10.00 -1.37 -8.34
C ALA A 627 -9.60 -2.64 -9.11
N SER A 628 -9.88 -3.84 -8.58
CA SER A 628 -9.55 -5.12 -9.24
C SER A 628 -10.35 -5.42 -10.51
N LYS A 629 -11.41 -4.66 -10.75
CA LYS A 629 -12.36 -4.84 -11.87
C LYS A 629 -12.56 -3.55 -12.66
N SER A 630 -12.13 -2.43 -12.11
CA SER A 630 -12.20 -1.10 -12.68
C SER A 630 -10.95 -0.87 -13.51
N GLN A 631 -11.13 -0.24 -14.65
CA GLN A 631 -10.02 0.20 -15.50
C GLN A 631 -9.78 1.71 -15.32
N TYR A 632 -10.57 2.37 -14.46
CA TYR A 632 -10.55 3.83 -14.28
C TYR A 632 -9.28 4.28 -13.54
N ASP A 633 -8.92 3.59 -12.48
CA ASP A 633 -7.74 3.80 -11.65
C ASP A 633 -6.45 3.47 -12.40
N ASP A 634 -6.41 2.32 -13.10
CA ASP A 634 -5.31 1.99 -14.02
C ASP A 634 -5.12 3.08 -15.10
N LEU A 635 -6.23 3.53 -15.70
CA LEU A 635 -6.21 4.58 -16.71
C LEU A 635 -5.72 5.90 -16.11
N ALA A 636 -6.15 6.25 -14.90
CA ALA A 636 -5.71 7.46 -14.23
C ALA A 636 -4.19 7.46 -14.01
N ILE A 637 -3.62 6.35 -13.52
CA ILE A 637 -2.17 6.28 -13.32
C ILE A 637 -1.41 6.25 -14.66
N SER A 638 -1.88 5.50 -15.65
CA SER A 638 -1.24 5.41 -16.98
C SER A 638 -1.21 6.75 -17.74
N THR A 639 -2.09 7.68 -17.38
CA THR A 639 -2.21 9.01 -17.99
C THR A 639 -1.69 10.13 -17.09
N LEU A 640 -0.91 9.79 -16.06
CA LEU A 640 -0.26 10.74 -15.14
C LEU A 640 -1.24 11.52 -14.25
N GLY A 641 -2.46 11.00 -14.06
CA GLY A 641 -3.45 11.57 -13.15
C GLY A 641 -3.43 10.90 -11.78
N ARG A 642 -4.57 10.92 -11.09
CA ARG A 642 -4.70 10.49 -9.69
C ARG A 642 -6.03 9.79 -9.45
N THR A 643 -6.08 9.00 -8.38
CA THR A 643 -7.26 8.30 -7.92
C THR A 643 -7.74 8.84 -6.57
N LEU A 644 -9.05 8.82 -6.33
CA LEU A 644 -9.67 9.17 -5.05
C LEU A 644 -10.82 8.20 -4.76
N ASN A 645 -10.93 7.76 -3.51
CA ASN A 645 -12.08 7.03 -3.01
C ASN A 645 -13.31 7.95 -3.05
N ILE A 646 -14.27 7.59 -3.89
CA ILE A 646 -15.50 8.37 -4.10
C ILE A 646 -16.30 8.59 -2.81
N GLN A 647 -16.22 7.69 -1.84
CA GLN A 647 -16.96 7.80 -0.58
C GLN A 647 -16.33 8.84 0.38
N VAL A 648 -15.09 9.27 0.15
CA VAL A 648 -14.36 10.19 1.03
C VAL A 648 -14.53 11.64 0.55
N THR A 649 -15.76 12.14 0.65
CA THR A 649 -16.13 13.48 0.17
C THR A 649 -15.33 14.61 0.84
N SER A 650 -14.84 14.39 2.06
CA SER A 650 -13.95 15.34 2.76
C SER A 650 -12.64 15.62 2.02
N GLU A 651 -12.18 14.71 1.17
CA GLU A 651 -10.93 14.85 0.42
C GLU A 651 -11.13 15.42 -0.99
N TYR A 652 -12.38 15.58 -1.46
CA TYR A 652 -12.67 16.07 -2.82
C TYR A 652 -12.05 17.44 -3.08
N HIS A 653 -12.09 18.34 -2.09
CA HIS A 653 -11.50 19.67 -2.23
C HIS A 653 -9.98 19.58 -2.48
N SER A 654 -9.26 18.77 -1.71
CA SER A 654 -7.80 18.60 -1.88
C SER A 654 -7.47 17.99 -3.24
N PHE A 655 -8.24 16.97 -3.65
CA PHE A 655 -8.08 16.30 -4.94
C PHE A 655 -8.30 17.24 -6.13
N ILE A 656 -9.43 17.96 -6.13
CA ILE A 656 -9.79 18.92 -7.19
C ILE A 656 -8.80 20.07 -7.26
N LYS A 657 -8.30 20.54 -6.10
CA LYS A 657 -7.23 21.54 -6.06
C LYS A 657 -5.93 21.02 -6.69
N GLY A 658 -5.54 19.78 -6.40
CA GLY A 658 -4.37 19.14 -7.04
C GLY A 658 -4.52 19.06 -8.55
N MET A 659 -5.66 18.58 -9.03
CA MET A 659 -5.99 18.55 -10.46
C MET A 659 -5.98 19.93 -11.11
N ALA A 660 -6.50 20.95 -10.44
CA ALA A 660 -6.51 22.32 -10.94
C ALA A 660 -5.10 22.94 -11.01
N LEU A 661 -4.19 22.57 -10.09
CA LEU A 661 -2.78 22.98 -10.14
C LEU A 661 -2.00 22.28 -11.25
N ASP A 662 -2.39 21.05 -11.57
CA ASP A 662 -1.84 20.28 -12.69
C ASP A 662 -2.33 20.80 -14.07
N ALA A 663 -3.30 21.72 -14.09
CA ALA A 663 -3.92 22.28 -15.29
C ALA A 663 -2.99 23.23 -16.05
N GLY A 664 -3.04 23.18 -17.38
CA GLY A 664 -2.21 24.02 -18.24
C GLY A 664 -0.79 23.47 -18.46
N ALA A 665 -0.38 22.43 -17.74
CA ALA A 665 0.74 21.59 -18.16
C ALA A 665 0.22 20.57 -19.18
N THR A 666 0.70 20.60 -20.43
CA THR A 666 0.42 19.50 -21.37
C THR A 666 1.15 18.25 -20.87
N SER A 667 0.48 17.10 -20.85
CA SER A 667 0.98 15.81 -20.36
C SER A 667 2.08 15.20 -21.22
N ALA A 668 3.02 16.01 -21.72
CA ALA A 668 4.20 15.53 -22.42
C ALA A 668 5.13 14.85 -21.40
N GLY A 669 4.77 13.61 -21.07
CA GLY A 669 5.65 12.68 -20.40
C GLY A 669 6.82 12.39 -21.33
N TYR A 670 8.04 12.52 -20.83
CA TYR A 670 9.24 12.07 -21.51
C TYR A 670 9.39 10.58 -21.25
N LYS A 671 8.88 9.77 -22.19
CA LYS A 671 8.90 8.31 -22.09
C LYS A 671 10.34 7.79 -22.10
N LEU A 672 10.70 7.04 -21.05
CA LEU A 672 12.02 6.45 -20.90
C LEU A 672 12.16 5.26 -21.85
N THR A 673 13.20 5.23 -22.66
CA THR A 673 13.33 4.30 -23.79
C THR A 673 13.49 2.84 -23.35
N LYS A 674 13.98 2.59 -22.14
CA LYS A 674 14.11 1.22 -21.60
C LYS A 674 12.87 0.73 -20.85
N ALA A 675 11.99 1.62 -20.42
CA ALA A 675 10.89 1.29 -19.52
C ALA A 675 9.86 0.32 -20.13
N GLU A 676 9.75 0.28 -21.46
CA GLU A 676 8.88 -0.68 -22.18
C GLU A 676 9.34 -2.14 -22.02
N THR A 677 10.64 -2.37 -21.84
CA THR A 677 11.23 -3.73 -21.84
C THR A 677 11.94 -4.10 -20.55
N LYS A 678 12.14 -3.13 -19.65
CA LYS A 678 12.95 -3.26 -18.44
C LYS A 678 12.27 -2.56 -17.26
N HIS A 679 12.48 -3.11 -16.07
CA HIS A 679 12.08 -2.45 -14.82
C HIS A 679 13.05 -1.32 -14.52
N ILE A 680 12.58 -0.07 -14.65
CA ILE A 680 13.33 1.12 -14.25
C ILE A 680 13.31 1.24 -12.75
N LEU A 681 14.46 1.54 -12.15
CA LEU A 681 14.53 1.80 -10.73
C LEU A 681 14.23 3.26 -10.43
N SER A 682 13.01 3.58 -9.99
CA SER A 682 12.52 4.96 -9.82
C SER A 682 13.38 5.82 -8.88
N SER A 683 13.96 5.22 -7.84
CA SER A 683 14.86 5.89 -6.89
C SER A 683 16.25 6.22 -7.45
N SER A 684 16.60 5.68 -8.63
CA SER A 684 17.87 5.96 -9.31
C SER A 684 17.80 7.09 -10.33
N ILE A 685 16.59 7.58 -10.64
CA ILE A 685 16.39 8.57 -11.70
C ILE A 685 16.97 9.91 -11.27
N ASN A 686 17.79 10.48 -12.14
CA ASN A 686 18.35 11.82 -12.02
C ASN A 686 18.07 12.60 -13.31
N VAL A 687 17.59 13.83 -13.17
CA VAL A 687 17.12 14.65 -14.29
C VAL A 687 17.92 15.94 -14.36
N LEU A 688 18.45 16.22 -15.55
CA LEU A 688 19.20 17.42 -15.87
C LEU A 688 18.48 18.19 -16.97
N VAL A 689 18.30 19.49 -16.80
CA VAL A 689 17.83 20.40 -17.85
C VAL A 689 18.96 21.37 -18.16
N ASN A 690 19.44 21.37 -19.40
CA ASN A 690 20.61 22.16 -19.81
C ASN A 690 21.83 21.95 -18.88
N ASN A 691 22.07 20.70 -18.47
CA ASN A 691 23.11 20.27 -17.52
C ASN A 691 22.97 20.81 -16.09
N GLN A 692 21.82 21.39 -15.72
CA GLN A 692 21.50 21.75 -14.35
C GLN A 692 20.60 20.67 -13.73
N PRO A 693 20.91 20.15 -12.54
CA PRO A 693 20.06 19.18 -11.87
C PRO A 693 18.72 19.83 -11.51
N ILE A 694 17.64 19.10 -11.74
CA ILE A 694 16.31 19.49 -11.30
C ILE A 694 15.92 18.55 -10.16
N ASP A 695 15.41 19.14 -9.08
CA ASP A 695 14.98 18.38 -7.90
C ASP A 695 13.71 17.59 -8.21
N ARG A 696 13.60 16.40 -7.62
CA ARG A 696 12.39 15.59 -7.69
C ARG A 696 11.36 16.15 -6.72
N GLN A 697 10.38 16.91 -7.22
CA GLN A 697 9.33 17.52 -6.41
C GLN A 697 8.02 17.50 -7.17
N THR A 698 6.93 17.18 -6.47
CA THR A 698 5.60 17.12 -7.10
C THR A 698 5.09 18.49 -7.53
N ALA A 699 5.38 19.54 -6.75
CA ALA A 699 4.87 20.89 -7.00
C ALA A 699 5.72 21.72 -7.97
N ASP A 700 7.04 21.57 -7.94
CA ASP A 700 7.98 22.39 -8.71
C ASP A 700 9.28 21.63 -9.01
N GLY A 701 9.20 20.63 -9.89
CA GLY A 701 10.31 19.74 -10.17
C GLY A 701 9.96 18.72 -11.24
N TRP A 702 10.39 17.48 -11.04
CA TRP A 702 9.98 16.34 -11.87
C TRP A 702 9.43 15.17 -11.03
N GLN A 703 8.59 14.35 -11.67
CA GLN A 703 8.10 13.07 -11.15
C GLN A 703 8.19 11.97 -12.22
N TYR A 704 8.43 10.73 -11.77
CA TYR A 704 8.37 9.54 -12.63
C TYR A 704 7.11 8.75 -12.35
N TYR A 705 6.40 8.38 -13.43
CA TYR A 705 5.16 7.61 -13.38
C TYR A 705 5.39 6.24 -14.01
N PRO A 706 5.50 5.17 -13.21
CA PRO A 706 5.90 3.84 -13.69
C PRO A 706 4.99 3.23 -14.75
N LEU A 707 3.66 3.36 -14.62
CA LEU A 707 2.72 2.81 -15.61
C LEU A 707 2.75 3.57 -16.94
N ALA A 708 2.97 4.89 -16.88
CA ALA A 708 3.15 5.73 -18.05
C ALA A 708 4.59 5.66 -18.61
N GLU A 709 5.50 5.03 -17.87
CA GLU A 709 6.90 4.85 -18.23
C GLU A 709 7.62 6.17 -18.54
N SER A 710 7.16 7.28 -17.93
CA SER A 710 7.48 8.64 -18.35
C SER A 710 7.82 9.56 -17.19
N ILE A 711 8.68 10.55 -17.46
CA ILE A 711 8.98 11.65 -16.55
C ILE A 711 8.17 12.89 -16.93
N VAL A 712 7.64 13.57 -15.92
CA VAL A 712 6.82 14.77 -16.07
C VAL A 712 7.42 15.89 -15.23
N PHE A 713 7.49 17.09 -15.79
CA PHE A 713 7.88 18.30 -15.06
C PHE A 713 6.65 19.06 -14.60
N THR A 714 6.76 19.73 -13.46
CA THR A 714 5.70 20.56 -12.87
C THR A 714 6.25 21.91 -12.42
N GLY A 715 5.36 22.89 -12.28
CA GLY A 715 5.71 24.21 -11.77
C GLY A 715 6.64 25.01 -12.69
N SER A 716 7.58 25.72 -12.07
CA SER A 716 8.61 26.52 -12.75
C SER A 716 9.75 25.67 -13.32
N ALA A 717 9.87 24.41 -12.91
CA ALA A 717 10.83 23.45 -13.43
C ALA A 717 10.50 22.94 -14.84
N ILE A 718 9.31 23.25 -15.38
CA ILE A 718 8.92 22.90 -16.76
C ILE A 718 9.94 23.51 -17.75
N PRO A 719 10.69 22.68 -18.51
CA PRO A 719 11.70 23.18 -19.43
C PRO A 719 11.09 23.99 -20.56
N ASN A 720 11.81 25.02 -21.05
CA ASN A 720 11.37 25.78 -22.20
C ASN A 720 11.53 24.94 -23.47
N LYS A 721 10.63 25.14 -24.44
CA LYS A 721 10.74 24.49 -25.74
C LYS A 721 12.15 24.64 -26.34
N GLY A 722 12.78 23.51 -26.65
CA GLY A 722 14.14 23.44 -27.20
C GLY A 722 15.25 23.20 -26.17
N ASP A 723 14.95 23.28 -24.86
CA ASP A 723 15.90 22.90 -23.81
C ASP A 723 16.29 21.43 -23.92
N ASN A 724 17.54 21.12 -23.56
CA ASN A 724 18.03 19.74 -23.57
C ASN A 724 17.76 19.08 -22.22
N ILE A 725 16.99 18.00 -22.22
CA ILE A 725 16.67 17.21 -21.04
C ILE A 725 17.51 15.94 -21.10
N THR A 726 18.30 15.67 -20.06
CA THR A 726 19.04 14.42 -19.91
C THR A 726 18.51 13.69 -18.69
N VAL A 727 18.11 12.44 -18.87
CA VAL A 727 17.61 11.59 -17.80
C VAL A 727 18.57 10.41 -17.65
N ALA A 728 19.29 10.38 -16.53
CA ALA A 728 20.10 9.24 -16.14
C ALA A 728 19.28 8.36 -15.19
N TYR A 729 19.22 7.06 -15.46
CA TYR A 729 18.51 6.12 -14.60
C TYR A 729 19.10 4.72 -14.71
N GLN A 730 18.83 3.91 -13.71
CA GLN A 730 19.16 2.50 -13.72
C GLN A 730 17.94 1.64 -14.02
N TYR A 731 18.19 0.50 -14.63
CA TYR A 731 17.18 -0.53 -14.86
C TYR A 731 17.72 -1.92 -14.52
N VAL A 732 16.82 -2.82 -14.16
CA VAL A 732 17.13 -4.24 -13.92
C VAL A 732 17.29 -4.94 -15.27
N GLU A 733 18.40 -5.66 -15.48
CA GLU A 733 18.67 -6.35 -16.75
C GLU A 733 17.67 -7.45 -17.08
N ASP A 734 17.01 -8.04 -16.09
CA ASP A 734 15.96 -9.03 -16.30
C ASP A 734 14.80 -8.45 -17.13
N VAL A 735 14.12 -9.31 -17.89
CA VAL A 735 12.99 -8.88 -18.74
C VAL A 735 11.74 -8.68 -17.88
N LYS A 736 11.00 -7.60 -18.16
CA LYS A 736 9.73 -7.22 -17.54
C LYS A 736 8.60 -8.21 -17.81
#